data_AF-X0PXK0-F1
#
_entry.id   AF-X0PXK0-F1
#
_cell.length_a   1.000
_cell.length_b   1.000
_cell.length_c   1.000
_cell.angle_alpha   90.00
_cell.angle_beta   90.00
_cell.angle_gamma   90.00
#
_symmetry.space_group_name_H-M   'P 1'
#
loop_
_entity.id
_entity.type
_entity.pdbx_description
1 polymer ?
#
loop_
_entity_poly.entity_id
_entity_poly.type
_entity_poly.pdbx_seq_one_letter_code
_entity_poly.pdbx_strand_id
1 'polypeptide(L)'
;MAKNVRLGIIRARHDTTVPVIPDAACIALLMTGEHAVLKYWINTTRGHLDFIDSPMFPWVDITLGADTSRDAQATAAVNALRAKFPDPEPLAGLDGLIVVTHPGAAGFDGGTTGVAGLPVAVLPMMTSDHTFMCHETGHVLGIEHTFGLDNNGTDWDPTDATIIVGPEYGSPYDLMSSASFGGRWLGTGPFYAATPTFVGPIVAGWPNTGAFSMGPHLSRANLHLHMPDALAGRVVERPFPQPGTTVTARIVPTSASAGTCVLILHPPGEPPNGAGRVYVEFRTAKGWDAGMDSIGPSLSREGVVVHSLVDQPNVGVRAWYRGSIPTVSVDADVAVESTPLVVRADSVGPEGNWVDLAVTVGAARAVEIVRGYHSDDMVGVVGVLQRSTSPCGDPIRKGTFATSTTSKFGVRTRGFGGGGEPAVGAAAVAWTVGGVPVAGLNGTVEVPVAGATFAVEYTIDPVVFELGLTSRGGERFETPVVVTVTGDATSATARTTYAALGWFDGIHPEDLEALGTCLRRIADRYRVAPPPFRKPSPDPPWAAPALRRLAEVRWFDRAVRFLGELPSLDAEGSDALRQIVSSQVHPVPTMLDRLGAGGVDFSVPESELTEWLNNPEFTPYPALAEVLLKLLDGNQLRRPVFLDVIVFNYEHTPGNSSPRKVEDVNSDALEVAVVDASNNRYGEVASNFRELLISPV
;
A
#
# COMPACT_ATOMS: atom_id res chain seq x y z
N MET A 1 -13.38 -29.37 17.02
CA MET A 1 -12.64 -30.66 17.12
C MET A 1 -12.38 -31.14 15.70
N ALA A 2 -11.27 -31.81 15.45
CA ALA A 2 -11.01 -32.41 14.15
C ALA A 2 -12.03 -33.55 13.89
N LYS A 3 -12.51 -33.65 12.65
CA LYS A 3 -13.34 -34.70 12.12
C LYS A 3 -12.39 -35.68 11.42
N ASN A 4 -12.26 -36.86 12.03
CA ASN A 4 -11.55 -37.98 11.40
C ASN A 4 -12.39 -38.50 10.23
N VAL A 5 -11.79 -38.51 9.05
CA VAL A 5 -12.35 -39.05 7.82
C VAL A 5 -11.47 -40.21 7.36
N ARG A 6 -12.10 -41.37 7.13
CA ARG A 6 -11.42 -42.62 6.77
C ARG A 6 -11.58 -42.88 5.28
N LEU A 7 -10.63 -42.41 4.49
CA LEU A 7 -10.59 -42.65 3.05
C LEU A 7 -9.74 -43.89 2.73
N GLY A 8 -10.31 -44.86 2.03
CA GLY A 8 -9.57 -46.03 1.55
C GLY A 8 -8.85 -45.77 0.24
N ILE A 9 -7.53 -45.91 0.22
CA ILE A 9 -6.72 -45.72 -1.00
C ILE A 9 -6.46 -47.09 -1.64
N ILE A 10 -7.17 -47.39 -2.74
CA ILE A 10 -7.01 -48.60 -3.52
C ILE A 10 -6.05 -48.32 -4.68
N ARG A 11 -5.00 -49.14 -4.81
CA ARG A 11 -4.02 -49.03 -5.89
C ARG A 11 -4.21 -50.19 -6.85
N ALA A 12 -4.65 -49.88 -8.06
CA ALA A 12 -5.06 -50.88 -9.04
C ALA A 12 -4.20 -50.78 -10.30
N ARG A 13 -3.61 -51.90 -10.72
CA ARG A 13 -2.80 -51.99 -11.95
C ARG A 13 -3.60 -52.71 -13.02
N HIS A 14 -3.78 -52.06 -14.16
CA HIS A 14 -4.42 -52.69 -15.31
C HIS A 14 -3.41 -53.47 -16.15
N ASP A 15 -2.32 -52.83 -16.55
CA ASP A 15 -1.27 -53.46 -17.34
C ASP A 15 -0.23 -54.12 -16.41
N THR A 16 -0.33 -55.43 -16.26
CA THR A 16 0.59 -56.21 -15.42
C THR A 16 2.03 -56.26 -15.93
N THR A 17 2.28 -55.83 -17.18
CA THR A 17 3.63 -55.76 -17.76
C THR A 17 4.42 -54.56 -17.25
N VAL A 18 3.74 -53.55 -16.69
CA VAL A 18 4.37 -52.37 -16.09
C VAL A 18 4.59 -52.62 -14.59
N PRO A 19 5.74 -52.23 -14.02
CA PRO A 19 5.95 -52.31 -12.58
C PRO A 19 4.93 -51.46 -11.83
N VAL A 20 4.52 -51.94 -10.66
CA VAL A 20 3.72 -51.14 -9.73
C VAL A 20 4.52 -49.92 -9.27
N ILE A 21 3.83 -48.83 -8.96
CA ILE A 21 4.47 -47.64 -8.39
C ILE A 21 4.89 -47.95 -6.95
N PRO A 22 6.12 -47.56 -6.55
CA PRO A 22 6.60 -47.79 -5.20
C PRO A 22 5.68 -47.21 -4.13
N ASP A 23 5.46 -47.95 -3.05
CA ASP A 23 4.63 -47.52 -1.92
C ASP A 23 5.04 -46.15 -1.37
N ALA A 24 6.35 -45.88 -1.30
CA ALA A 24 6.87 -44.59 -0.85
C ALA A 24 6.41 -43.43 -1.75
N ALA A 25 6.29 -43.63 -3.06
CA ALA A 25 5.81 -42.60 -3.99
C ALA A 25 4.30 -42.37 -3.81
N CYS A 26 3.50 -43.43 -3.65
CA CYS A 26 2.07 -43.30 -3.35
C CYS A 26 1.83 -42.59 -2.00
N ILE A 27 2.56 -42.96 -0.96
CA ILE A 27 2.47 -42.33 0.37
C ILE A 27 2.85 -40.85 0.29
N ALA A 28 3.93 -40.52 -0.44
CA ALA A 28 4.38 -39.15 -0.59
C ALA A 28 3.36 -38.28 -1.36
N LEU A 29 2.76 -38.78 -2.44
CA LEU A 29 1.81 -37.97 -3.23
C LEU A 29 0.40 -37.93 -2.64
N LEU A 30 -0.07 -39.00 -2.00
CA LEU A 30 -1.47 -39.10 -1.57
C LEU A 30 -1.64 -38.80 -0.09
N MET A 31 -0.70 -39.23 0.76
CA MET A 31 -0.94 -39.26 2.22
C MET A 31 -0.15 -38.22 3.01
N THR A 32 1.18 -38.35 3.07
CA THR A 32 2.00 -37.67 4.11
C THR A 32 3.06 -36.73 3.57
N GLY A 33 3.27 -36.65 2.27
CA GLY A 33 4.16 -35.64 1.69
C GLY A 33 3.67 -34.22 1.98
N GLU A 34 4.58 -33.25 1.95
CA GLU A 34 4.26 -31.84 2.24
C GLU A 34 3.16 -31.28 1.33
N HIS A 35 3.11 -31.77 0.10
CA HIS A 35 2.09 -31.45 -0.91
C HIS A 35 1.28 -32.68 -1.30
N ALA A 36 0.96 -33.53 -0.33
CA ALA A 36 0.11 -34.68 -0.57
C ALA A 36 -1.37 -34.28 -0.70
N VAL A 37 -2.16 -35.09 -1.42
CA VAL A 37 -3.61 -34.88 -1.60
C VAL A 37 -4.35 -34.76 -0.26
N LEU A 38 -4.11 -35.68 0.68
CA LEU A 38 -4.73 -35.59 2.02
C LEU A 38 -4.19 -34.41 2.82
N LYS A 39 -2.92 -34.05 2.63
CA LYS A 39 -2.29 -32.89 3.29
C LYS A 39 -2.88 -31.57 2.80
N TYR A 40 -3.24 -31.46 1.52
CA TYR A 40 -4.00 -30.34 0.97
C TYR A 40 -5.31 -30.14 1.75
N TRP A 41 -6.10 -31.21 1.91
CA TRP A 41 -7.39 -31.15 2.60
C TRP A 41 -7.25 -30.84 4.09
N ILE A 42 -6.25 -31.39 4.78
CA ILE A 42 -5.91 -31.00 6.15
C ILE A 42 -5.61 -29.50 6.22
N ASN A 43 -4.74 -29.00 5.33
CA ASN A 43 -4.29 -27.61 5.38
C ASN A 43 -5.41 -26.63 5.03
N THR A 44 -6.18 -26.89 3.96
CA THR A 44 -7.24 -25.99 3.51
C THR A 44 -8.42 -25.95 4.49
N THR A 45 -8.69 -27.06 5.19
CA THR A 45 -9.70 -27.10 6.26
C THR A 45 -9.14 -26.74 7.63
N ARG A 46 -7.86 -26.32 7.70
CA ARG A 46 -7.18 -25.87 8.92
C ARG A 46 -7.16 -26.93 10.03
N GLY A 47 -7.03 -28.20 9.64
CA GLY A 47 -7.06 -29.34 10.54
C GLY A 47 -8.46 -29.71 11.03
N HIS A 48 -9.52 -29.14 10.45
CA HIS A 48 -10.88 -29.63 10.69
C HIS A 48 -11.05 -31.04 10.14
N LEU A 49 -10.48 -31.36 8.98
CA LEU A 49 -10.36 -32.74 8.53
C LEU A 49 -9.02 -33.32 8.98
N ASP A 50 -9.06 -34.55 9.47
CA ASP A 50 -7.89 -35.40 9.64
C ASP A 50 -8.14 -36.75 8.96
N PHE A 51 -7.05 -37.43 8.61
CA PHE A 51 -7.10 -38.68 7.85
C PHE A 51 -6.22 -39.77 8.49
N ILE A 52 -6.03 -39.71 9.81
CA ILE A 52 -5.04 -40.54 10.51
C ILE A 52 -5.33 -42.04 10.36
N ASP A 53 -6.60 -42.40 10.21
CA ASP A 53 -7.08 -43.80 10.08
C ASP A 53 -7.41 -44.20 8.64
N SER A 54 -6.96 -43.43 7.65
CA SER A 54 -7.15 -43.73 6.22
C SER A 54 -6.16 -44.82 5.76
N PRO A 55 -6.63 -46.01 5.33
CA PRO A 55 -5.74 -47.09 4.92
C PRO A 55 -5.30 -46.93 3.45
N MET A 56 -4.05 -47.30 3.17
CA MET A 56 -3.59 -47.58 1.80
C MET A 56 -3.46 -49.08 1.59
N PHE A 57 -4.27 -49.63 0.70
CA PHE A 57 -4.31 -51.08 0.46
C PHE A 57 -3.14 -51.55 -0.41
N PRO A 58 -2.74 -52.83 -0.33
CA PRO A 58 -1.80 -53.43 -1.26
C PRO A 58 -2.29 -53.33 -2.71
N TRP A 59 -1.36 -53.34 -3.66
CA TRP A 59 -1.71 -53.37 -5.08
C TRP A 59 -2.62 -54.55 -5.42
N VAL A 60 -3.62 -54.28 -6.25
CA VAL A 60 -4.49 -55.28 -6.90
C VAL A 60 -4.32 -55.17 -8.41
N ASP A 61 -4.42 -56.30 -9.10
CA ASP A 61 -4.45 -56.32 -10.55
C ASP A 61 -5.92 -56.32 -11.02
N ILE A 62 -6.24 -55.50 -12.02
CA ILE A 62 -7.58 -55.37 -12.59
C ILE A 62 -7.54 -55.58 -14.10
N THR A 63 -8.61 -56.10 -14.66
CA THR A 63 -8.76 -56.20 -16.12
C THR A 63 -10.01 -55.44 -16.53
N LEU A 64 -9.82 -54.40 -17.34
CA LEU A 64 -10.89 -53.62 -17.95
C LEU A 64 -11.03 -54.03 -19.41
N GLY A 65 -12.27 -54.05 -19.89
CA GLY A 65 -12.59 -54.33 -21.29
C GLY A 65 -12.55 -53.05 -22.13
N ALA A 66 -13.46 -52.96 -23.09
CA ALA A 66 -13.63 -51.73 -23.88
C ALA A 66 -14.17 -50.54 -23.04
N ASP A 67 -14.84 -50.83 -21.93
CA ASP A 67 -15.33 -49.82 -20.99
C ASP A 67 -14.22 -49.46 -19.99
N THR A 68 -13.65 -48.27 -20.17
CA THR A 68 -12.63 -47.66 -19.31
C THR A 68 -13.18 -46.49 -18.51
N SER A 69 -14.51 -46.41 -18.35
CA SER A 69 -15.16 -45.38 -17.52
C SER A 69 -14.67 -45.42 -16.07
N ARG A 70 -14.82 -44.30 -15.37
CA ARG A 70 -14.56 -44.21 -13.92
C ARG A 70 -15.34 -45.27 -13.13
N ASP A 71 -16.57 -45.57 -13.52
CA ASP A 71 -17.43 -46.58 -12.87
C ASP A 71 -16.85 -47.99 -13.01
N ALA A 72 -16.42 -48.35 -14.22
CA ALA A 72 -15.81 -49.65 -14.51
C ALA A 72 -14.50 -49.82 -13.75
N GLN A 73 -13.65 -48.78 -13.74
CA GLN A 73 -12.40 -48.74 -12.99
C GLN A 73 -12.60 -48.96 -11.48
N ALA A 74 -13.48 -48.17 -10.86
CA ALA A 74 -13.76 -48.25 -9.43
C ALA A 74 -14.35 -49.62 -9.05
N THR A 75 -15.30 -50.11 -9.84
CA THR A 75 -15.93 -51.42 -9.62
C THR A 75 -14.91 -52.57 -9.70
N ALA A 76 -14.05 -52.55 -10.71
CA ALA A 76 -13.01 -53.58 -10.86
C ALA A 76 -12.01 -53.55 -9.71
N ALA A 77 -11.57 -52.37 -9.28
CA ALA A 77 -10.63 -52.20 -8.17
C ALA A 77 -11.21 -52.69 -6.83
N VAL A 78 -12.47 -52.34 -6.53
CA VAL A 78 -13.17 -52.79 -5.32
C VAL A 78 -13.35 -54.31 -5.33
N ASN A 79 -13.77 -54.89 -6.45
CA ASN A 79 -13.95 -56.34 -6.57
C ASN A 79 -12.63 -57.09 -6.40
N ALA A 80 -11.55 -56.59 -7.01
CA ALA A 80 -10.22 -57.18 -6.87
C ALA A 80 -9.70 -57.09 -5.43
N LEU A 81 -9.96 -55.98 -4.73
CA LEU A 81 -9.59 -55.83 -3.32
C LEU A 81 -10.32 -56.82 -2.43
N ARG A 82 -11.65 -56.95 -2.59
CA ARG A 82 -12.47 -57.92 -1.84
C ARG A 82 -12.07 -59.37 -2.11
N ALA A 83 -11.76 -59.69 -3.36
CA ALA A 83 -11.29 -61.04 -3.71
C ALA A 83 -9.94 -61.36 -3.03
N LYS A 84 -9.06 -60.37 -2.90
CA LYS A 84 -7.75 -60.53 -2.26
C LYS A 84 -7.82 -60.55 -0.73
N PHE A 85 -8.76 -59.81 -0.14
CA PHE A 85 -8.94 -59.67 1.31
C PHE A 85 -10.42 -59.77 1.69
N PRO A 86 -11.01 -60.97 1.69
CA PRO A 86 -12.45 -61.14 1.93
C PRO A 86 -12.88 -61.05 3.41
N ASP A 87 -11.95 -61.18 4.37
CA ASP A 87 -12.25 -61.15 5.80
C ASP A 87 -11.13 -60.47 6.61
N PRO A 88 -11.42 -59.38 7.36
CA PRO A 88 -12.69 -58.66 7.41
C PRO A 88 -13.00 -57.89 6.12
N GLU A 89 -14.27 -57.49 5.92
CA GLU A 89 -14.68 -56.66 4.77
C GLU A 89 -13.81 -55.39 4.69
N PRO A 90 -13.01 -55.21 3.63
CA PRO A 90 -11.93 -54.21 3.61
C PRO A 90 -12.46 -52.77 3.55
N LEU A 91 -13.72 -52.57 3.14
CA LEU A 91 -14.34 -51.25 3.04
C LEU A 91 -15.12 -50.84 4.30
N ALA A 92 -15.19 -51.72 5.32
CA ALA A 92 -16.02 -51.48 6.48
C ALA A 92 -15.57 -50.24 7.28
N GLY A 93 -16.50 -49.30 7.48
CA GLY A 93 -16.28 -48.08 8.27
C GLY A 93 -15.41 -47.02 7.58
N LEU A 94 -15.26 -47.10 6.26
CA LEU A 94 -14.69 -46.03 5.45
C LEU A 94 -15.77 -45.03 5.05
N ASP A 95 -15.39 -43.76 4.90
CA ASP A 95 -16.27 -42.67 4.48
C ASP A 95 -16.28 -42.48 2.96
N GLY A 96 -15.23 -42.95 2.28
CA GLY A 96 -15.06 -42.82 0.83
C GLY A 96 -13.80 -43.52 0.35
N LEU A 97 -13.58 -43.53 -0.96
CA LEU A 97 -12.44 -44.20 -1.59
C LEU A 97 -11.68 -43.28 -2.53
N ILE A 98 -10.37 -43.50 -2.61
CA ILE A 98 -9.50 -43.00 -3.67
C ILE A 98 -8.99 -44.22 -4.43
N VAL A 99 -9.42 -44.39 -5.67
CA VAL A 99 -8.98 -45.48 -6.54
C VAL A 99 -7.96 -44.93 -7.51
N VAL A 100 -6.72 -45.35 -7.33
CA VAL A 100 -5.62 -44.91 -8.18
C VAL A 100 -5.32 -46.01 -9.19
N THR A 101 -5.54 -45.72 -10.48
CA THR A 101 -5.38 -46.68 -11.55
C THR A 101 -4.09 -46.44 -12.33
N HIS A 102 -3.32 -47.51 -12.52
CA HIS A 102 -2.16 -47.53 -13.41
C HIS A 102 -2.59 -48.15 -14.75
N PRO A 103 -2.92 -47.34 -15.78
CA PRO A 103 -3.49 -47.84 -17.03
C PRO A 103 -2.47 -48.51 -17.96
N GLY A 104 -1.16 -48.24 -17.77
CA GLY A 104 -0.16 -48.56 -18.79
C GLY A 104 -0.26 -47.54 -19.93
N ALA A 105 -0.39 -48.01 -21.18
CA ALA A 105 -0.55 -47.16 -22.36
C ALA A 105 -2.01 -46.77 -22.69
N ALA A 106 -2.99 -47.26 -21.92
CA ALA A 106 -4.41 -47.00 -22.17
C ALA A 106 -4.87 -45.61 -21.68
N GLY A 107 -5.82 -45.00 -22.38
CA GLY A 107 -6.51 -43.78 -21.94
C GLY A 107 -7.72 -44.13 -21.07
N PHE A 108 -7.72 -43.69 -19.81
CA PHE A 108 -8.77 -43.95 -18.83
C PHE A 108 -9.46 -42.64 -18.44
N ASP A 109 -10.78 -42.70 -18.25
CA ASP A 109 -11.58 -41.58 -17.74
C ASP A 109 -11.36 -41.41 -16.23
N GLY A 110 -11.06 -40.19 -15.80
CA GLY A 110 -10.90 -39.85 -14.39
C GLY A 110 -12.15 -39.14 -13.86
N GLY A 111 -12.36 -39.21 -12.56
CA GLY A 111 -13.37 -38.38 -11.90
C GLY A 111 -14.04 -39.07 -10.73
N THR A 112 -15.06 -38.42 -10.18
CA THR A 112 -15.81 -38.96 -9.06
C THR A 112 -17.01 -39.79 -9.51
N THR A 113 -17.29 -40.86 -8.77
CA THR A 113 -18.43 -41.77 -8.93
C THR A 113 -18.86 -42.36 -7.58
N GLY A 114 -19.78 -43.34 -7.56
CA GLY A 114 -20.16 -44.13 -6.41
C GLY A 114 -20.04 -45.64 -6.65
N VAL A 115 -19.40 -46.36 -5.73
CA VAL A 115 -19.32 -47.84 -5.75
C VAL A 115 -19.57 -48.39 -4.37
N ALA A 116 -20.42 -49.43 -4.28
CA ALA A 116 -20.78 -50.08 -3.02
C ALA A 116 -21.33 -49.12 -1.94
N GLY A 117 -22.01 -48.05 -2.36
CA GLY A 117 -22.56 -47.03 -1.47
C GLY A 117 -21.55 -46.01 -0.94
N LEU A 118 -20.30 -46.06 -1.39
CA LEU A 118 -19.26 -45.10 -1.06
C LEU A 118 -18.99 -44.16 -2.24
N PRO A 119 -18.74 -42.86 -2.00
CA PRO A 119 -18.19 -41.97 -3.01
C PRO A 119 -16.73 -42.37 -3.31
N VAL A 120 -16.35 -42.29 -4.58
CA VAL A 120 -15.05 -42.76 -5.07
C VAL A 120 -14.43 -41.75 -6.02
N ALA A 121 -13.23 -41.26 -5.71
CA ALA A 121 -12.39 -40.52 -6.64
C ALA A 121 -11.55 -41.52 -7.45
N VAL A 122 -11.73 -41.55 -8.77
CA VAL A 122 -10.97 -42.41 -9.69
C VAL A 122 -9.88 -41.57 -10.36
N LEU A 123 -8.63 -41.94 -10.12
CA LEU A 123 -7.44 -41.17 -10.46
C LEU A 123 -6.51 -41.98 -11.38
N PRO A 124 -6.69 -41.91 -12.71
CA PRO A 124 -5.75 -42.48 -13.66
C PRO A 124 -4.41 -41.74 -13.61
N MET A 125 -3.36 -42.44 -13.16
CA MET A 125 -2.08 -41.81 -12.78
C MET A 125 -1.35 -41.12 -13.93
N MET A 126 -1.61 -41.54 -15.18
CA MET A 126 -0.95 -41.01 -16.37
C MET A 126 -1.53 -39.67 -16.83
N THR A 127 -2.76 -39.34 -16.43
CA THR A 127 -3.46 -38.11 -16.85
C THR A 127 -3.86 -37.21 -15.68
N SER A 128 -3.83 -37.74 -14.46
CA SER A 128 -4.15 -36.98 -13.26
C SER A 128 -2.95 -36.14 -12.81
N ASP A 129 -3.16 -34.84 -12.64
CA ASP A 129 -2.27 -33.97 -11.87
C ASP A 129 -2.81 -33.74 -10.46
N HIS A 130 -2.00 -33.14 -9.58
CA HIS A 130 -2.40 -32.94 -8.18
C HIS A 130 -3.64 -32.03 -8.05
N THR A 131 -3.84 -31.04 -8.94
CA THR A 131 -5.06 -30.23 -8.92
C THR A 131 -6.31 -31.08 -9.13
N PHE A 132 -6.28 -31.94 -10.14
CA PHE A 132 -7.34 -32.90 -10.45
C PHE A 132 -7.53 -33.91 -9.31
N MET A 133 -6.45 -34.49 -8.79
CA MET A 133 -6.54 -35.46 -7.69
C MET A 133 -7.20 -34.84 -6.44
N CYS A 134 -6.84 -33.60 -6.10
CA CYS A 134 -7.46 -32.91 -4.98
C CYS A 134 -8.91 -32.56 -5.28
N HIS A 135 -9.22 -32.08 -6.50
CA HIS A 135 -10.58 -31.77 -6.94
C HIS A 135 -11.53 -32.95 -6.76
N GLU A 136 -11.17 -34.12 -7.30
CA GLU A 136 -12.00 -35.32 -7.20
C GLU A 136 -12.11 -35.83 -5.76
N THR A 137 -11.04 -35.69 -4.98
CA THR A 137 -11.11 -35.97 -3.53
C THR A 137 -12.08 -35.01 -2.83
N GLY A 138 -12.23 -33.77 -3.31
CA GLY A 138 -13.20 -32.81 -2.79
C GLY A 138 -14.65 -33.29 -2.92
N HIS A 139 -15.00 -33.87 -4.06
CA HIS A 139 -16.31 -34.48 -4.27
C HIS A 139 -16.57 -35.65 -3.32
N VAL A 140 -15.54 -36.48 -3.06
CA VAL A 140 -15.62 -37.56 -2.05
C VAL A 140 -15.88 -37.00 -0.65
N LEU A 141 -15.38 -35.80 -0.35
CA LEU A 141 -15.61 -35.09 0.90
C LEU A 141 -16.92 -34.29 0.94
N GLY A 142 -17.72 -34.33 -0.14
CA GLY A 142 -19.00 -33.62 -0.27
C GLY A 142 -18.86 -32.13 -0.56
N ILE A 143 -17.72 -31.70 -1.11
CA ILE A 143 -17.51 -30.34 -1.60
C ILE A 143 -17.85 -30.29 -3.08
N GLU A 144 -18.64 -29.30 -3.47
CA GLU A 144 -19.14 -29.16 -4.84
C GLU A 144 -18.36 -28.10 -5.63
N HIS A 145 -18.62 -28.03 -6.95
CA HIS A 145 -18.04 -27.03 -7.83
C HIS A 145 -18.35 -25.59 -7.40
N THR A 146 -17.44 -24.69 -7.74
CA THR A 146 -17.68 -23.25 -7.65
C THR A 146 -18.08 -22.67 -9.00
N PHE A 147 -18.82 -21.58 -8.96
CA PHE A 147 -19.37 -20.90 -10.12
C PHE A 147 -18.79 -19.49 -10.23
N GLY A 148 -18.97 -18.82 -11.35
CA GLY A 148 -18.41 -17.48 -11.55
C GLY A 148 -18.42 -17.05 -13.01
N LEU A 149 -17.20 -16.85 -13.52
CA LEU A 149 -16.94 -16.45 -14.89
C LEU A 149 -17.40 -17.52 -15.88
N ASP A 150 -18.04 -17.08 -16.96
CA ASP A 150 -18.38 -17.94 -18.08
C ASP A 150 -17.10 -18.54 -18.70
N ASN A 151 -17.09 -19.87 -18.78
CA ASN A 151 -15.98 -20.65 -19.30
C ASN A 151 -16.51 -21.87 -20.09
N ASN A 152 -15.60 -22.69 -20.59
CA ASN A 152 -15.89 -23.91 -21.34
C ASN A 152 -15.71 -25.19 -20.50
N GLY A 153 -15.60 -25.08 -19.18
CA GLY A 153 -15.34 -26.22 -18.29
C GLY A 153 -16.47 -27.26 -18.25
N THR A 154 -17.64 -26.94 -18.78
CA THR A 154 -18.78 -27.87 -18.91
C THR A 154 -18.69 -28.80 -20.13
N ASP A 155 -17.88 -28.45 -21.14
CA ASP A 155 -17.69 -29.26 -22.35
C ASP A 155 -16.24 -29.13 -22.86
N TRP A 156 -15.49 -30.21 -22.66
CA TRP A 156 -14.04 -30.25 -22.72
C TRP A 156 -13.45 -30.57 -24.09
N ASP A 157 -14.28 -30.71 -25.12
CA ASP A 157 -13.76 -30.97 -26.46
C ASP A 157 -13.32 -29.65 -27.11
N PRO A 158 -12.01 -29.36 -27.21
CA PRO A 158 -11.51 -28.12 -27.82
C PRO A 158 -11.77 -28.07 -29.34
N THR A 159 -12.25 -29.16 -29.93
CA THR A 159 -12.61 -29.27 -31.34
C THR A 159 -14.12 -29.18 -31.60
N ASP A 160 -14.94 -29.16 -30.55
CA ASP A 160 -16.39 -28.98 -30.68
C ASP A 160 -16.72 -27.51 -30.94
N ALA A 161 -17.43 -27.25 -32.04
CA ALA A 161 -17.91 -25.90 -32.37
C ALA A 161 -19.18 -25.50 -31.59
N THR A 162 -19.74 -26.43 -30.80
CA THR A 162 -20.98 -26.29 -30.02
C THR A 162 -20.75 -26.17 -28.52
N ILE A 163 -19.49 -25.98 -28.08
CA ILE A 163 -19.06 -25.91 -26.68
C ILE A 163 -20.09 -25.19 -25.81
N ILE A 164 -20.53 -25.91 -24.78
CA ILE A 164 -21.42 -25.38 -23.76
C ILE A 164 -20.65 -24.35 -22.94
N VAL A 165 -20.99 -23.07 -23.12
CA VAL A 165 -20.52 -21.98 -22.26
C VAL A 165 -21.34 -22.00 -20.99
N GLY A 166 -20.66 -22.01 -19.85
CA GLY A 166 -21.32 -22.00 -18.55
C GLY A 166 -20.46 -21.41 -17.43
N PRO A 167 -21.10 -21.00 -16.33
CA PRO A 167 -20.42 -20.41 -15.18
C PRO A 167 -19.82 -21.44 -14.22
N GLU A 168 -20.10 -22.73 -14.39
CA GLU A 168 -19.52 -23.81 -13.58
C GLU A 168 -17.99 -23.85 -13.77
N TYR A 169 -17.25 -24.11 -12.68
CA TYR A 169 -15.79 -23.95 -12.62
C TYR A 169 -15.30 -22.50 -12.82
N GLY A 170 -16.19 -21.52 -12.66
CA GLY A 170 -15.94 -20.12 -12.97
C GLY A 170 -15.13 -19.34 -11.93
N SER A 171 -14.59 -19.96 -10.88
CA SER A 171 -13.85 -19.26 -9.81
C SER A 171 -12.33 -19.43 -9.95
N PRO A 172 -11.57 -18.37 -10.28
CA PRO A 172 -10.10 -18.43 -10.36
C PRO A 172 -9.37 -18.72 -9.04
N TYR A 173 -10.11 -18.69 -7.92
CA TYR A 173 -9.56 -18.71 -6.56
C TYR A 173 -9.97 -19.96 -5.76
N ASP A 174 -10.55 -20.96 -6.43
CA ASP A 174 -11.04 -22.17 -5.77
C ASP A 174 -10.56 -23.42 -6.52
N LEU A 175 -10.02 -24.40 -5.77
CA LEU A 175 -9.62 -25.69 -6.33
C LEU A 175 -10.78 -26.45 -6.98
N MET A 176 -12.00 -26.28 -6.49
CA MET A 176 -13.20 -26.88 -7.09
C MET A 176 -13.60 -26.24 -8.42
N SER A 177 -12.79 -25.31 -8.92
CA SER A 177 -12.82 -24.77 -10.28
C SER A 177 -11.63 -25.25 -11.14
N SER A 178 -10.84 -26.25 -10.71
CA SER A 178 -9.59 -26.65 -11.40
C SER A 178 -9.70 -27.05 -12.86
N ALA A 179 -10.92 -27.32 -13.32
CA ALA A 179 -11.23 -27.52 -14.72
C ALA A 179 -10.75 -26.33 -15.60
N SER A 180 -11.22 -25.13 -15.29
CA SER A 180 -10.94 -23.94 -16.09
C SER A 180 -10.27 -22.83 -15.29
N PHE A 181 -10.34 -22.90 -13.95
CA PHE A 181 -10.03 -21.80 -13.03
C PHE A 181 -10.67 -20.48 -13.48
N GLY A 182 -11.91 -20.52 -13.98
CA GLY A 182 -12.59 -19.34 -14.52
C GLY A 182 -11.94 -18.76 -15.79
N GLY A 183 -11.10 -19.52 -16.49
CA GLY A 183 -10.54 -19.17 -17.78
C GLY A 183 -11.47 -19.53 -18.93
N ARG A 184 -11.64 -18.62 -19.89
CA ARG A 184 -12.42 -18.87 -21.11
C ARG A 184 -11.49 -19.34 -22.22
N TRP A 185 -11.65 -20.56 -22.69
CA TRP A 185 -10.89 -21.11 -23.81
C TRP A 185 -11.78 -21.27 -25.05
N LEU A 186 -12.00 -20.20 -25.83
CA LEU A 186 -12.82 -20.29 -27.06
C LEU A 186 -12.35 -19.37 -28.20
N GLY A 187 -11.80 -19.98 -29.25
CA GLY A 187 -11.73 -19.44 -30.62
C GLY A 187 -11.15 -18.02 -30.75
N THR A 188 -11.81 -17.17 -31.55
CA THR A 188 -11.38 -15.79 -31.87
C THR A 188 -11.84 -14.72 -30.86
N GLY A 189 -12.49 -15.13 -29.76
CA GLY A 189 -12.89 -14.21 -28.69
C GLY A 189 -11.73 -13.77 -27.80
N PRO A 190 -11.92 -12.78 -26.90
CA PRO A 190 -10.89 -12.44 -25.92
C PRO A 190 -10.63 -13.65 -25.01
N PHE A 191 -9.38 -14.07 -24.96
CA PHE A 191 -8.90 -15.13 -24.09
C PHE A 191 -8.70 -14.58 -22.68
N TYR A 192 -9.39 -15.17 -21.70
CA TYR A 192 -9.16 -14.88 -20.29
C TYR A 192 -8.51 -16.10 -19.65
N ALA A 193 -7.35 -15.91 -19.03
CA ALA A 193 -6.64 -16.97 -18.32
C ALA A 193 -6.49 -16.64 -16.85
N ALA A 194 -6.82 -17.62 -16.02
CA ALA A 194 -6.28 -17.72 -14.68
C ALA A 194 -5.34 -18.91 -14.63
N THR A 195 -4.25 -18.75 -13.90
CA THR A 195 -3.28 -19.83 -13.66
C THR A 195 -2.88 -19.81 -12.19
N PRO A 196 -3.80 -20.11 -11.25
CA PRO A 196 -3.52 -20.07 -9.82
C PRO A 196 -2.63 -21.23 -9.33
N THR A 197 -1.95 -21.91 -10.25
CA THR A 197 -1.21 -23.15 -10.00
C THR A 197 0.28 -22.90 -9.86
N PHE A 198 0.95 -23.69 -9.05
CA PHE A 198 2.42 -23.70 -8.93
C PHE A 198 2.96 -25.11 -9.05
N VAL A 199 4.26 -25.24 -9.32
CA VAL A 199 4.91 -26.56 -9.43
C VAL A 199 5.41 -26.99 -8.04
N GLY A 200 4.88 -28.10 -7.54
CA GLY A 200 5.32 -28.74 -6.31
C GLY A 200 6.59 -29.61 -6.50
N PRO A 201 7.12 -30.17 -5.41
CA PRO A 201 8.29 -31.04 -5.47
C PRO A 201 7.99 -32.34 -6.22
N ILE A 202 8.95 -32.79 -7.04
CA ILE A 202 8.87 -34.07 -7.74
C ILE A 202 8.89 -35.22 -6.73
N VAL A 203 7.94 -36.15 -6.86
CA VAL A 203 7.92 -37.39 -6.08
C VAL A 203 8.69 -38.48 -6.83
N ALA A 204 9.83 -38.89 -6.26
CA ALA A 204 10.65 -39.95 -6.83
C ALA A 204 9.86 -41.26 -6.98
N GLY A 205 9.88 -41.84 -8.18
CA GLY A 205 9.16 -43.07 -8.51
C GLY A 205 7.71 -42.89 -8.97
N TRP A 206 7.19 -41.66 -8.99
CA TRP A 206 5.91 -41.37 -9.63
C TRP A 206 6.08 -41.31 -11.16
N PRO A 207 5.19 -41.93 -11.97
CA PRO A 207 5.44 -42.13 -13.40
C PRO A 207 5.10 -40.91 -14.27
N ASN A 208 4.29 -39.98 -13.76
CA ASN A 208 3.86 -38.78 -14.48
C ASN A 208 4.61 -37.54 -13.96
N THR A 209 5.51 -36.98 -14.76
CA THR A 209 6.26 -35.77 -14.40
C THR A 209 5.42 -34.50 -14.38
N GLY A 210 4.25 -34.51 -15.04
CA GLY A 210 3.27 -33.43 -15.00
C GLY A 210 2.36 -33.46 -13.76
N ALA A 211 2.46 -34.49 -12.91
CA ALA A 211 1.54 -34.67 -11.79
C ALA A 211 1.67 -33.61 -10.68
N PHE A 212 2.71 -32.77 -10.72
CA PHE A 212 3.07 -31.87 -9.64
C PHE A 212 2.54 -30.44 -9.81
N SER A 213 1.54 -30.24 -10.68
CA SER A 213 0.77 -28.99 -10.74
C SER A 213 -0.14 -28.89 -9.52
N MET A 214 0.14 -27.94 -8.63
CA MET A 214 -0.54 -27.73 -7.35
C MET A 214 -1.52 -26.57 -7.47
N GLY A 215 -2.75 -26.74 -6.94
CA GLY A 215 -3.82 -25.76 -7.05
C GLY A 215 -3.95 -24.86 -5.82
N PRO A 216 -4.75 -23.78 -5.92
CA PRO A 216 -4.97 -22.83 -4.84
C PRO A 216 -5.65 -23.48 -3.63
N HIS A 217 -5.66 -22.76 -2.51
CA HIS A 217 -6.57 -23.08 -1.41
C HIS A 217 -8.03 -23.09 -1.90
N LEU A 218 -8.86 -23.96 -1.32
CA LEU A 218 -10.32 -23.90 -1.43
C LEU A 218 -10.82 -22.48 -1.10
N SER A 219 -11.84 -21.95 -1.78
CA SER A 219 -12.39 -20.64 -1.36
C SER A 219 -12.97 -20.77 0.04
N ARG A 220 -12.88 -19.71 0.85
CA ARG A 220 -13.52 -19.72 2.18
C ARG A 220 -15.04 -19.76 2.07
N ALA A 221 -15.61 -19.24 0.99
CA ALA A 221 -17.03 -19.31 0.71
C ALA A 221 -17.51 -20.76 0.54
N ASN A 222 -16.82 -21.55 -0.31
CA ASN A 222 -17.17 -22.94 -0.53
C ASN A 222 -16.90 -23.80 0.72
N LEU A 223 -15.79 -23.54 1.42
CA LEU A 223 -15.51 -24.21 2.70
C LEU A 223 -16.60 -23.93 3.73
N HIS A 224 -17.03 -22.68 3.88
CA HIS A 224 -18.05 -22.32 4.87
C HIS A 224 -19.43 -22.89 4.51
N LEU A 225 -19.77 -22.96 3.22
CA LEU A 225 -21.02 -23.54 2.74
C LEU A 225 -21.17 -25.01 3.18
N HIS A 226 -20.11 -25.80 3.01
CA HIS A 226 -20.16 -27.24 3.26
C HIS A 226 -19.65 -27.65 4.66
N MET A 227 -18.74 -26.88 5.24
CA MET A 227 -18.06 -27.17 6.51
C MET A 227 -17.85 -25.88 7.34
N PRO A 228 -18.91 -25.23 7.83
CA PRO A 228 -18.80 -23.96 8.57
C PRO A 228 -17.90 -24.08 9.81
N ASP A 229 -17.91 -25.23 10.48
CA ASP A 229 -17.07 -25.52 11.65
C ASP A 229 -15.55 -25.47 11.35
N ALA A 230 -15.14 -25.66 10.10
CA ALA A 230 -13.74 -25.53 9.69
C ALA A 230 -13.22 -24.08 9.79
N LEU A 231 -14.13 -23.11 9.88
CA LEU A 231 -13.83 -21.68 10.02
C LEU A 231 -14.27 -21.13 11.38
N ALA A 232 -14.70 -21.97 12.33
CA ALA A 232 -15.08 -21.54 13.66
C ALA A 232 -13.96 -20.71 14.32
N GLY A 233 -14.30 -19.50 14.79
CA GLY A 233 -13.35 -18.55 15.39
C GLY A 233 -12.42 -17.85 14.39
N ARG A 234 -12.63 -18.03 13.07
CA ARG A 234 -11.84 -17.43 11.98
C ARG A 234 -12.66 -16.50 11.09
N VAL A 235 -13.94 -16.29 11.40
CA VAL A 235 -14.87 -15.46 10.63
C VAL A 235 -15.16 -14.14 11.35
N VAL A 236 -15.43 -13.09 10.58
CA VAL A 236 -16.12 -11.88 11.05
C VAL A 236 -17.49 -11.86 10.38
N GLU A 237 -18.56 -11.97 11.15
CA GLU A 237 -19.92 -11.96 10.61
C GLU A 237 -20.59 -10.60 10.84
N ARG A 238 -21.24 -10.05 9.81
CA ARG A 238 -21.95 -8.77 9.87
C ARG A 238 -23.22 -8.81 9.01
N PRO A 239 -24.30 -8.11 9.37
CA PRO A 239 -25.39 -7.88 8.42
C PRO A 239 -24.92 -7.01 7.27
N PHE A 240 -25.66 -7.01 6.16
CA PHE A 240 -25.45 -6.02 5.10
C PHE A 240 -25.53 -4.59 5.67
N PRO A 241 -24.65 -3.66 5.24
CA PRO A 241 -24.74 -2.26 5.63
C PRO A 241 -26.09 -1.69 5.22
N GLN A 242 -26.64 -0.81 6.07
CA GLN A 242 -27.76 0.04 5.67
C GLN A 242 -27.26 1.16 4.73
N PRO A 243 -28.10 1.71 3.85
CA PRO A 243 -27.72 2.86 3.02
C PRO A 243 -27.13 4.00 3.85
N GLY A 244 -25.97 4.52 3.43
CA GLY A 244 -25.23 5.56 4.15
C GLY A 244 -24.39 5.08 5.34
N THR A 245 -24.37 3.78 5.63
CA THR A 245 -23.49 3.17 6.64
C THR A 245 -22.39 2.33 6.00
N THR A 246 -21.32 2.11 6.75
CA THR A 246 -20.16 1.30 6.34
C THR A 246 -19.92 0.18 7.33
N VAL A 247 -19.79 -1.04 6.83
CA VAL A 247 -19.22 -2.16 7.59
C VAL A 247 -17.72 -2.17 7.37
N THR A 248 -16.93 -2.18 8.46
CA THR A 248 -15.48 -2.32 8.38
C THR A 248 -15.01 -3.62 9.05
N ALA A 249 -13.96 -4.21 8.49
CA ALA A 249 -13.34 -5.40 9.07
C ALA A 249 -11.86 -5.47 8.69
N ARG A 250 -11.02 -5.91 9.63
CA ARG A 250 -9.66 -6.35 9.32
C ARG A 250 -9.66 -7.87 9.18
N ILE A 251 -9.13 -8.37 8.08
CA ILE A 251 -8.92 -9.81 7.89
C ILE A 251 -7.45 -10.11 7.53
N VAL A 252 -7.03 -11.33 7.80
CA VAL A 252 -5.70 -11.86 7.44
C VAL A 252 -5.81 -12.79 6.23
N PRO A 253 -4.70 -13.11 5.53
CA PRO A 253 -4.73 -14.06 4.43
C PRO A 253 -5.32 -15.41 4.80
N THR A 254 -5.95 -16.08 3.84
CA THR A 254 -6.49 -17.44 4.00
C THR A 254 -5.42 -18.47 4.36
N SER A 255 -4.17 -18.24 3.97
CA SER A 255 -3.01 -19.07 4.34
C SER A 255 -2.48 -18.79 5.76
N ALA A 256 -2.90 -17.72 6.43
CA ALA A 256 -2.41 -17.36 7.76
C ALA A 256 -2.82 -18.40 8.82
N SER A 257 -1.87 -18.78 9.68
CA SER A 257 -2.08 -19.81 10.72
C SER A 257 -3.06 -19.39 11.82
N ALA A 258 -3.20 -18.09 12.09
CA ALA A 258 -4.10 -17.51 13.11
C ALA A 258 -4.78 -16.23 12.58
N GLY A 259 -5.84 -15.76 13.27
CA GLY A 259 -6.57 -14.52 12.93
C GLY A 259 -7.78 -14.72 12.00
N THR A 260 -8.70 -13.75 11.98
CA THR A 260 -9.92 -13.80 11.16
C THR A 260 -9.59 -13.67 9.68
N CYS A 261 -9.95 -14.66 8.86
CA CYS A 261 -9.52 -14.75 7.45
C CYS A 261 -10.65 -14.55 6.44
N VAL A 262 -11.88 -14.36 6.89
CA VAL A 262 -13.04 -14.10 6.03
C VAL A 262 -14.03 -13.17 6.73
N LEU A 263 -14.56 -12.21 5.98
CA LEU A 263 -15.73 -11.42 6.35
C LEU A 263 -16.96 -12.04 5.68
N ILE A 264 -17.98 -12.32 6.47
CA ILE A 264 -19.26 -12.87 6.02
C ILE A 264 -20.34 -11.82 6.22
N LEU A 265 -21.08 -11.54 5.15
CA LEU A 265 -22.14 -10.55 5.11
C LEU A 265 -23.47 -11.24 4.90
N HIS A 266 -24.39 -11.01 5.83
CA HIS A 266 -25.72 -11.63 5.85
C HIS A 266 -26.76 -10.70 5.23
N PRO A 267 -27.46 -11.12 4.15
CA PRO A 267 -28.51 -10.31 3.55
C PRO A 267 -29.73 -10.21 4.49
N PRO A 268 -30.56 -9.16 4.35
CA PRO A 268 -31.82 -9.07 5.09
C PRO A 268 -32.73 -10.27 4.77
N GLY A 269 -33.24 -10.94 5.81
CA GLY A 269 -34.14 -12.09 5.64
C GLY A 269 -33.45 -13.33 5.06
N GLU A 270 -32.15 -13.49 5.30
CA GLU A 270 -31.35 -14.59 4.79
C GLU A 270 -32.03 -15.97 4.98
N PRO A 271 -32.18 -16.76 3.91
CA PRO A 271 -32.75 -18.09 4.00
C PRO A 271 -31.81 -19.07 4.73
N PRO A 272 -32.33 -20.18 5.30
CA PRO A 272 -31.51 -21.15 6.04
C PRO A 272 -30.37 -21.78 5.24
N ASN A 273 -30.49 -21.86 3.92
CA ASN A 273 -29.46 -22.36 3.00
C ASN A 273 -28.37 -21.30 2.69
N GLY A 274 -28.48 -20.09 3.24
CA GLY A 274 -27.50 -19.02 3.10
C GLY A 274 -27.50 -18.30 1.74
N ALA A 275 -28.46 -18.56 0.85
CA ALA A 275 -28.51 -17.90 -0.45
C ALA A 275 -28.53 -16.36 -0.29
N GLY A 276 -27.72 -15.66 -1.11
CA GLY A 276 -27.49 -14.22 -1.04
C GLY A 276 -26.40 -13.77 -0.06
N ARG A 277 -25.85 -14.67 0.77
CA ARG A 277 -24.69 -14.37 1.64
C ARG A 277 -23.47 -14.02 0.81
N VAL A 278 -22.73 -12.99 1.24
CA VAL A 278 -21.49 -12.53 0.58
C VAL A 278 -20.29 -12.84 1.47
N TYR A 279 -19.22 -13.34 0.86
CA TYR A 279 -17.96 -13.65 1.50
C TYR A 279 -16.87 -12.78 0.91
N VAL A 280 -16.02 -12.23 1.77
CA VAL A 280 -14.84 -11.47 1.39
C VAL A 280 -13.63 -12.11 2.05
N GLU A 281 -12.69 -12.61 1.25
CA GLU A 281 -11.46 -13.25 1.70
C GLU A 281 -10.23 -12.52 1.16
N PHE A 282 -9.08 -12.68 1.82
CA PHE A 282 -7.81 -12.09 1.38
C PHE A 282 -6.83 -13.19 0.98
N ARG A 283 -6.30 -13.12 -0.25
CA ARG A 283 -5.43 -14.14 -0.84
C ARG A 283 -4.08 -13.53 -1.18
N THR A 284 -3.03 -14.30 -0.93
CA THR A 284 -1.62 -13.94 -1.18
C THR A 284 -0.90 -15.15 -1.74
N ALA A 285 0.15 -14.97 -2.54
CA ALA A 285 0.94 -16.02 -3.19
C ALA A 285 1.88 -16.74 -2.21
N LYS A 286 1.28 -17.34 -1.17
CA LYS A 286 1.95 -18.07 -0.10
C LYS A 286 1.21 -19.37 0.18
N GLY A 287 1.95 -20.42 0.55
CA GLY A 287 1.37 -21.73 0.83
C GLY A 287 0.70 -22.32 -0.41
N TRP A 288 -0.53 -22.82 -0.28
CA TRP A 288 -1.26 -23.39 -1.42
C TRP A 288 -1.67 -22.35 -2.46
N ASP A 289 -1.61 -21.06 -2.13
CA ASP A 289 -1.88 -19.98 -3.08
C ASP A 289 -0.63 -19.52 -3.83
N ALA A 290 0.52 -20.19 -3.69
CA ALA A 290 1.79 -19.78 -4.29
C ALA A 290 1.78 -19.60 -5.82
N GLY A 291 0.77 -20.13 -6.52
CA GLY A 291 0.56 -19.93 -7.95
C GLY A 291 -0.15 -18.62 -8.31
N MET A 292 -0.60 -17.83 -7.34
CA MET A 292 -1.25 -16.53 -7.62
C MET A 292 -0.28 -15.52 -8.19
N ASP A 293 -0.79 -14.68 -9.08
CA ASP A 293 -0.02 -13.65 -9.75
C ASP A 293 0.01 -12.35 -8.93
N SER A 294 1.18 -11.90 -8.51
CA SER A 294 1.29 -10.69 -7.68
C SER A 294 1.09 -9.40 -8.48
N ILE A 295 1.46 -9.38 -9.76
CA ILE A 295 1.51 -8.15 -10.58
C ILE A 295 1.10 -8.32 -12.04
N GLY A 296 1.04 -9.54 -12.55
CA GLY A 296 0.81 -9.84 -13.96
C GLY A 296 -0.67 -9.88 -14.35
N PRO A 297 -0.93 -10.30 -15.60
CA PRO A 297 -2.24 -10.18 -16.24
C PRO A 297 -3.20 -11.34 -15.93
N SER A 298 -2.79 -12.33 -15.13
CA SER A 298 -3.65 -13.44 -14.74
C SER A 298 -4.89 -12.93 -14.01
N LEU A 299 -6.04 -13.60 -14.16
CA LEU A 299 -7.23 -13.27 -13.36
C LEU A 299 -7.07 -13.67 -11.88
N SER A 300 -6.21 -14.65 -11.58
CA SER A 300 -5.97 -15.12 -10.22
C SER A 300 -4.83 -14.34 -9.55
N ARG A 301 -5.07 -13.05 -9.29
CA ARG A 301 -4.09 -12.17 -8.63
C ARG A 301 -4.18 -12.17 -7.13
N GLU A 302 -3.06 -11.92 -6.45
CA GLU A 302 -3.08 -11.60 -5.01
C GLU A 302 -4.02 -10.42 -4.74
N GLY A 303 -4.87 -10.54 -3.72
CA GLY A 303 -5.91 -9.54 -3.52
C GLY A 303 -7.04 -9.96 -2.61
N VAL A 304 -8.01 -9.05 -2.47
CA VAL A 304 -9.30 -9.35 -1.87
C VAL A 304 -10.15 -10.06 -2.91
N VAL A 305 -10.80 -11.16 -2.53
CA VAL A 305 -11.67 -11.94 -3.40
C VAL A 305 -13.07 -11.95 -2.81
N VAL A 306 -14.07 -11.78 -3.66
CA VAL A 306 -15.47 -11.74 -3.26
C VAL A 306 -16.23 -12.90 -3.90
N HIS A 307 -16.98 -13.62 -3.07
CA HIS A 307 -17.94 -14.62 -3.52
C HIS A 307 -19.33 -14.32 -2.94
N SER A 308 -20.37 -14.82 -3.59
CA SER A 308 -21.73 -14.87 -3.05
C SER A 308 -22.32 -16.27 -3.14
N LEU A 309 -23.25 -16.63 -2.26
CA LEU A 309 -24.03 -17.86 -2.42
C LEU A 309 -25.22 -17.59 -3.34
N VAL A 310 -25.34 -18.39 -4.39
CA VAL A 310 -26.40 -18.27 -5.40
C VAL A 310 -27.11 -19.61 -5.51
N ASP A 311 -28.43 -19.59 -5.49
CA ASP A 311 -29.23 -20.79 -5.75
C ASP A 311 -29.31 -21.03 -7.26
N GLN A 312 -28.62 -22.07 -7.73
CA GLN A 312 -28.61 -22.46 -9.13
C GLN A 312 -29.73 -23.46 -9.40
N PRO A 313 -30.64 -23.19 -10.37
CA PRO A 313 -31.75 -24.08 -10.67
C PRO A 313 -31.30 -25.54 -10.90
N ASN A 314 -31.97 -26.48 -10.24
CA ASN A 314 -31.70 -27.94 -10.28
C ASN A 314 -30.33 -28.40 -9.74
N VAL A 315 -29.51 -27.48 -9.23
CA VAL A 315 -28.18 -27.76 -8.66
C VAL A 315 -28.14 -27.41 -7.17
N GLY A 316 -28.87 -26.37 -6.77
CA GLY A 316 -28.91 -25.83 -5.41
C GLY A 316 -27.92 -24.71 -5.19
N VAL A 317 -27.70 -24.35 -3.93
CA VAL A 317 -26.81 -23.24 -3.56
C VAL A 317 -25.36 -23.57 -3.90
N ARG A 318 -24.68 -22.63 -4.56
CA ARG A 318 -23.25 -22.71 -4.90
C ARG A 318 -22.53 -21.41 -4.58
N ALA A 319 -21.24 -21.51 -4.26
CA ALA A 319 -20.39 -20.33 -4.12
C ALA A 319 -20.02 -19.79 -5.51
N TRP A 320 -20.29 -18.51 -5.72
CA TRP A 320 -20.18 -17.81 -6.99
C TRP A 320 -19.15 -16.69 -6.89
N TYR A 321 -18.13 -16.68 -7.73
CA TYR A 321 -17.12 -15.62 -7.79
C TYR A 321 -17.73 -14.32 -8.32
N ARG A 322 -17.51 -13.22 -7.59
CA ARG A 322 -18.07 -11.89 -7.89
C ARG A 322 -17.00 -10.82 -8.17
N GLY A 323 -15.74 -11.24 -8.28
CA GLY A 323 -14.62 -10.36 -8.56
C GLY A 323 -13.53 -10.36 -7.51
N SER A 324 -12.47 -9.62 -7.80
CA SER A 324 -11.33 -9.43 -6.91
C SER A 324 -10.81 -8.00 -6.99
N ILE A 325 -10.16 -7.57 -5.93
CA ILE A 325 -9.44 -6.30 -5.81
C ILE A 325 -7.95 -6.68 -5.64
N PRO A 326 -7.14 -6.61 -6.71
CA PRO A 326 -5.74 -6.93 -6.60
C PRO A 326 -5.02 -6.01 -5.60
N THR A 327 -4.06 -6.54 -4.86
CA THR A 327 -3.24 -5.73 -3.91
C THR A 327 -2.50 -4.59 -4.61
N VAL A 328 -2.16 -4.81 -5.88
CA VAL A 328 -1.46 -3.87 -6.75
C VAL A 328 -2.40 -3.45 -7.87
N SER A 329 -3.31 -2.53 -7.59
CA SER A 329 -4.28 -2.01 -8.54
C SER A 329 -4.60 -0.55 -8.23
N VAL A 330 -4.92 0.22 -9.27
CA VAL A 330 -5.52 1.56 -9.11
C VAL A 330 -6.94 1.48 -8.58
N ASP A 331 -7.61 0.37 -8.91
CA ASP A 331 -8.96 0.07 -8.48
C ASP A 331 -8.95 -0.60 -7.12
N ALA A 332 -9.59 0.04 -6.16
CA ALA A 332 -9.60 -0.39 -4.77
C ALA A 332 -10.95 -0.99 -4.34
N ASP A 333 -11.93 -1.11 -5.24
CA ASP A 333 -13.21 -1.72 -4.95
C ASP A 333 -13.72 -2.68 -6.02
N VAL A 334 -14.77 -3.42 -5.65
CA VAL A 334 -15.52 -4.31 -6.53
C VAL A 334 -17.00 -4.23 -6.18
N ALA A 335 -17.84 -4.05 -7.19
CA ALA A 335 -19.29 -4.14 -7.03
C ALA A 335 -19.70 -5.61 -7.01
N VAL A 336 -20.45 -6.00 -5.99
CA VAL A 336 -20.87 -7.40 -5.83
C VAL A 336 -22.16 -7.61 -6.61
N GLU A 337 -22.01 -8.23 -7.79
CA GLU A 337 -23.11 -8.51 -8.71
C GLU A 337 -24.32 -9.14 -8.00
N SER A 338 -25.53 -8.82 -8.45
CA SER A 338 -26.82 -9.22 -7.87
C SER A 338 -27.11 -8.69 -6.45
N THR A 339 -26.23 -7.86 -5.88
CA THR A 339 -26.42 -7.20 -4.58
C THR A 339 -26.18 -5.69 -4.70
N PRO A 340 -26.61 -4.88 -3.72
CA PRO A 340 -26.30 -3.45 -3.71
C PRO A 340 -24.90 -3.14 -3.15
N LEU A 341 -24.07 -4.15 -2.86
CA LEU A 341 -22.84 -3.97 -2.10
C LEU A 341 -21.66 -3.57 -2.99
N VAL A 342 -20.82 -2.71 -2.44
CA VAL A 342 -19.46 -2.45 -2.94
C VAL A 342 -18.48 -2.79 -1.84
N VAL A 343 -17.53 -3.67 -2.15
CA VAL A 343 -16.44 -4.06 -1.24
C VAL A 343 -15.21 -3.28 -1.62
N ARG A 344 -14.53 -2.68 -0.64
CA ARG A 344 -13.33 -1.86 -0.83
C ARG A 344 -12.19 -2.34 0.05
N ALA A 345 -10.98 -2.37 -0.49
CA ALA A 345 -9.74 -2.54 0.26
C ALA A 345 -9.19 -1.15 0.65
N ASP A 346 -9.29 -0.79 1.92
CA ASP A 346 -8.84 0.53 2.42
C ASP A 346 -7.33 0.59 2.63
N SER A 347 -6.77 -0.49 3.18
CA SER A 347 -5.32 -0.63 3.34
C SER A 347 -4.92 -2.08 3.41
N VAL A 348 -3.73 -2.38 2.88
CA VAL A 348 -3.10 -3.69 2.94
C VAL A 348 -1.83 -3.56 3.76
N GLY A 349 -1.59 -4.51 4.66
CA GLY A 349 -0.34 -4.56 5.42
C GLY A 349 0.87 -4.67 4.49
N PRO A 350 2.02 -4.06 4.83
CA PRO A 350 3.18 -3.96 3.94
C PRO A 350 3.74 -5.32 3.50
N GLU A 351 3.52 -6.38 4.28
CA GLU A 351 3.95 -7.75 3.96
C GLU A 351 2.80 -8.64 3.45
N GLY A 352 1.64 -8.04 3.15
CA GLY A 352 0.41 -8.75 2.81
C GLY A 352 -0.12 -9.60 3.96
N ASN A 353 0.16 -9.24 5.21
CA ASN A 353 -0.24 -10.03 6.39
C ASN A 353 -1.66 -9.72 6.89
N TRP A 354 -2.28 -8.64 6.44
CA TRP A 354 -3.68 -8.29 6.70
C TRP A 354 -4.20 -7.29 5.66
N VAL A 355 -5.52 -7.14 5.58
CA VAL A 355 -6.22 -6.11 4.82
C VAL A 355 -7.36 -5.52 5.64
N ASP A 356 -7.50 -4.20 5.59
CA ASP A 356 -8.67 -3.49 6.10
C ASP A 356 -9.69 -3.32 4.98
N LEU A 357 -10.90 -3.79 5.25
CA LEU A 357 -12.03 -3.79 4.34
C LEU A 357 -13.07 -2.75 4.78
N ALA A 358 -13.70 -2.14 3.79
CA ALA A 358 -14.92 -1.36 3.97
C ALA A 358 -15.98 -1.85 2.98
N VAL A 359 -17.21 -2.01 3.45
CA VAL A 359 -18.34 -2.45 2.62
C VAL A 359 -19.49 -1.47 2.78
N THR A 360 -20.02 -0.99 1.66
CA THR A 360 -21.11 0.00 1.59
C THR A 360 -22.22 -0.44 0.64
N VAL A 361 -23.39 0.19 0.75
CA VAL A 361 -24.45 0.09 -0.27
C VAL A 361 -24.19 1.15 -1.35
N GLY A 362 -23.75 0.69 -2.52
CA GLY A 362 -23.26 1.54 -3.60
C GLY A 362 -21.95 2.28 -3.25
N ALA A 363 -21.35 2.89 -4.26
CA ALA A 363 -20.22 3.79 -4.10
C ALA A 363 -20.34 4.96 -5.08
N ALA A 364 -20.15 6.18 -4.58
CA ALA A 364 -19.94 7.32 -5.45
C ALA A 364 -18.54 7.22 -6.08
N ARG A 365 -18.46 7.53 -7.38
CA ARG A 365 -17.17 7.55 -8.07
C ARG A 365 -16.26 8.62 -7.49
N ALA A 366 -15.09 8.20 -7.04
CA ALA A 366 -14.10 9.09 -6.45
C ALA A 366 -12.69 8.62 -6.82
N VAL A 367 -11.76 9.56 -6.80
CA VAL A 367 -10.34 9.29 -6.94
C VAL A 367 -9.59 10.06 -5.86
N GLU A 368 -8.51 9.49 -5.37
CA GLU A 368 -7.62 10.05 -4.37
C GLU A 368 -6.17 9.99 -4.88
N ILE A 369 -5.39 11.03 -4.58
CA ILE A 369 -3.94 11.02 -4.80
C ILE A 369 -3.27 10.69 -3.46
N VAL A 370 -2.52 9.59 -3.43
CA VAL A 370 -1.74 9.17 -2.27
C VAL A 370 -0.30 9.64 -2.47
N ARG A 371 0.21 10.47 -1.55
CA ARG A 371 1.62 10.89 -1.62
C ARG A 371 2.54 9.74 -1.18
N GLY A 372 3.48 9.40 -2.06
CA GLY A 372 4.49 8.39 -1.83
C GLY A 372 5.80 9.02 -1.35
N TYR A 373 6.91 8.53 -1.91
CA TYR A 373 8.26 9.03 -1.65
C TYR A 373 8.42 10.51 -2.00
N HIS A 374 9.21 11.22 -1.20
CA HIS A 374 9.61 12.59 -1.45
C HIS A 374 11.07 12.75 -0.99
N SER A 375 11.91 13.32 -1.85
CA SER A 375 13.29 13.70 -1.52
C SER A 375 13.66 15.03 -2.14
N ASP A 376 14.61 15.71 -1.49
CA ASP A 376 15.29 16.89 -1.99
C ASP A 376 16.78 16.57 -2.03
N ASP A 377 17.25 16.17 -3.20
CA ASP A 377 18.61 15.71 -3.40
C ASP A 377 19.52 16.89 -3.75
N MET A 378 20.59 17.06 -2.98
CA MET A 378 21.55 18.14 -3.22
C MET A 378 22.27 17.92 -4.56
N VAL A 379 22.20 18.91 -5.43
CA VAL A 379 22.90 18.91 -6.74
C VAL A 379 24.14 19.79 -6.76
N GLY A 380 24.28 20.71 -5.79
CA GLY A 380 25.43 21.62 -5.72
C GLY A 380 25.32 22.67 -4.64
N VAL A 381 26.42 23.40 -4.43
CA VAL A 381 26.50 24.54 -3.51
C VAL A 381 26.15 25.82 -4.26
N VAL A 382 25.34 26.67 -3.64
CA VAL A 382 25.02 28.02 -4.10
C VAL A 382 25.78 29.02 -3.21
N GLY A 383 26.64 29.84 -3.81
CA GLY A 383 27.42 30.82 -3.06
C GLY A 383 28.57 30.22 -2.25
N VAL A 384 28.85 30.80 -1.08
CA VAL A 384 30.03 30.46 -0.27
C VAL A 384 29.70 29.38 0.76
N LEU A 385 30.51 28.33 0.77
CA LEU A 385 30.47 27.30 1.79
C LEU A 385 31.31 27.71 3.00
N GLN A 386 30.65 27.92 4.14
CA GLN A 386 31.30 28.20 5.41
C GLN A 386 31.72 26.89 6.09
N ARG A 387 32.97 26.84 6.55
CA ARG A 387 33.44 25.74 7.42
C ARG A 387 33.32 26.17 8.87
N SER A 388 32.76 25.31 9.69
CA SER A 388 32.59 25.49 11.12
C SER A 388 32.83 24.17 11.84
N THR A 389 32.60 24.14 13.14
CA THR A 389 32.70 22.93 13.97
C THR A 389 31.41 22.75 14.75
N SER A 390 30.97 21.51 14.90
CA SER A 390 29.94 21.14 15.86
C SER A 390 30.44 21.46 17.29
N PRO A 391 29.55 21.54 18.30
CA PRO A 391 29.97 21.72 19.69
C PRO A 391 30.84 20.59 20.23
N CYS A 392 30.85 19.42 19.58
CA CYS A 392 31.73 18.31 19.91
C CYS A 392 33.10 18.39 19.20
N GLY A 393 33.35 19.45 18.43
CA GLY A 393 34.59 19.67 17.67
C GLY A 393 34.62 18.99 16.30
N ASP A 394 33.55 18.34 15.85
CA ASP A 394 33.51 17.69 14.55
C ASP A 394 33.36 18.76 13.44
N PRO A 395 34.12 18.71 12.33
CA PRO A 395 34.01 19.70 11.26
C PRO A 395 32.64 19.61 10.57
N ILE A 396 32.00 20.75 10.33
CA ILE A 396 30.74 20.85 9.60
C ILE A 396 30.82 21.96 8.54
N ARG A 397 30.09 21.78 7.44
CA ARG A 397 29.96 22.75 6.36
C ARG A 397 28.55 23.33 6.38
N LYS A 398 28.46 24.64 6.26
CA LYS A 398 27.20 25.39 6.19
C LYS A 398 27.16 26.24 4.93
N GLY A 399 25.99 26.36 4.32
CA GLY A 399 25.80 27.19 3.14
C GLY A 399 24.41 27.03 2.56
N THR A 400 24.22 27.62 1.39
CA THR A 400 23.04 27.42 0.55
C THR A 400 23.34 26.28 -0.43
N PHE A 401 22.42 25.35 -0.59
CA PHE A 401 22.58 24.18 -1.45
C PHE A 401 21.43 24.09 -2.43
N ALA A 402 21.74 23.99 -3.72
CA ALA A 402 20.75 23.72 -4.75
C ALA A 402 20.26 22.27 -4.63
N THR A 403 18.96 22.06 -4.79
CA THR A 403 18.29 20.77 -4.68
C THR A 403 17.48 20.46 -5.92
N SER A 404 17.45 19.19 -6.27
CA SER A 404 16.48 18.60 -7.18
C SER A 404 15.45 17.88 -6.31
N THR A 405 14.18 18.28 -6.42
CA THR A 405 13.10 17.62 -5.68
C THR A 405 12.61 16.43 -6.50
N THR A 406 12.40 15.29 -5.86
CA THR A 406 11.70 14.13 -6.43
C THR A 406 10.47 13.83 -5.58
N SER A 407 9.31 13.60 -6.20
CA SER A 407 8.06 13.24 -5.50
C SER A 407 7.28 12.18 -6.26
N LYS A 408 6.68 11.22 -5.55
CA LYS A 408 5.81 10.18 -6.10
C LYS A 408 4.35 10.38 -5.68
N PHE A 409 3.44 10.16 -6.62
CA PHE A 409 2.00 10.33 -6.46
C PHE A 409 1.28 9.07 -6.94
N GLY A 410 0.78 8.27 -6.01
CA GLY A 410 -0.07 7.13 -6.30
C GLY A 410 -1.53 7.54 -6.52
N VAL A 411 -2.30 6.67 -7.18
CA VAL A 411 -3.73 6.86 -7.41
C VAL A 411 -4.52 5.75 -6.72
N ARG A 412 -5.66 6.10 -6.13
CA ARG A 412 -6.66 5.14 -5.64
C ARG A 412 -8.04 5.56 -6.11
N THR A 413 -8.82 4.61 -6.61
CA THR A 413 -10.16 4.88 -7.13
C THR A 413 -11.23 4.18 -6.30
N ARG A 414 -12.45 4.72 -6.35
CA ARG A 414 -13.65 4.15 -5.75
C ARG A 414 -14.82 4.27 -6.70
N GLY A 415 -15.69 3.27 -6.75
CA GLY A 415 -16.85 3.18 -7.65
C GLY A 415 -16.49 2.92 -9.11
N PHE A 416 -15.23 2.57 -9.36
CA PHE A 416 -14.73 2.16 -10.68
C PHE A 416 -14.57 0.64 -10.76
N GLY A 417 -14.60 -0.05 -9.61
CA GLY A 417 -14.74 -1.50 -9.50
C GLY A 417 -15.95 -2.01 -10.25
N GLY A 418 -15.69 -2.64 -11.40
CA GLY A 418 -16.70 -3.34 -12.18
C GLY A 418 -17.32 -4.52 -11.42
N GLY A 419 -18.15 -5.31 -12.12
CA GLY A 419 -18.79 -6.51 -11.59
C GLY A 419 -17.86 -7.74 -11.42
N GLY A 420 -16.55 -7.54 -11.36
CA GLY A 420 -15.57 -8.63 -11.23
C GLY A 420 -15.27 -9.42 -12.51
N GLU A 421 -16.02 -9.17 -13.59
CA GLU A 421 -15.77 -9.75 -14.91
C GLU A 421 -14.68 -8.98 -15.67
N PRO A 422 -13.76 -9.67 -16.37
CA PRO A 422 -12.70 -9.03 -17.14
C PRO A 422 -13.17 -8.31 -18.41
N ALA A 423 -14.48 -8.36 -18.74
CA ALA A 423 -15.07 -7.57 -19.82
C ALA A 423 -15.27 -6.09 -19.45
N VAL A 424 -15.22 -5.74 -18.16
CA VAL A 424 -15.28 -4.34 -17.73
C VAL A 424 -13.91 -3.70 -18.00
N GLY A 425 -13.89 -2.68 -18.88
CA GLY A 425 -12.66 -1.99 -19.23
C GLY A 425 -12.01 -1.36 -17.98
N ALA A 426 -10.72 -1.61 -17.79
CA ALA A 426 -9.96 -1.00 -16.71
C ALA A 426 -10.10 0.53 -16.76
N ALA A 427 -10.25 1.17 -15.60
CA ALA A 427 -10.38 2.61 -15.52
C ALA A 427 -9.14 3.30 -16.15
N ALA A 428 -9.38 4.21 -17.08
CA ALA A 428 -8.32 4.97 -17.73
C ALA A 428 -7.83 6.09 -16.82
N VAL A 429 -6.53 6.07 -16.48
CA VAL A 429 -5.89 7.07 -15.62
C VAL A 429 -5.11 8.07 -16.48
N ALA A 430 -5.37 9.37 -16.29
CA ALA A 430 -4.66 10.45 -16.95
C ALA A 430 -4.16 11.47 -15.93
N TRP A 431 -2.89 11.86 -16.05
CA TRP A 431 -2.26 12.85 -15.20
C TRP A 431 -2.05 14.19 -15.94
N THR A 432 -2.15 15.29 -15.20
CA THR A 432 -1.73 16.61 -15.66
C THR A 432 -0.90 17.29 -14.57
N VAL A 433 0.12 18.05 -14.99
CA VAL A 433 1.03 18.81 -14.11
C VAL A 433 1.03 20.26 -14.58
N GLY A 434 0.64 21.19 -13.72
CA GLY A 434 0.43 22.59 -14.10
C GLY A 434 -0.61 22.80 -15.20
N GLY A 435 -1.58 21.89 -15.31
CA GLY A 435 -2.57 21.89 -16.39
C GLY A 435 -2.06 21.31 -17.72
N VAL A 436 -0.81 20.85 -17.79
CA VAL A 436 -0.24 20.21 -18.99
C VAL A 436 -0.36 18.69 -18.86
N PRO A 437 -0.95 17.98 -19.84
CA PRO A 437 -1.00 16.52 -19.84
C PRO A 437 0.39 15.91 -19.92
N VAL A 438 0.63 14.88 -19.11
CA VAL A 438 1.80 14.00 -19.26
C VAL A 438 1.43 12.83 -20.19
N ALA A 439 2.25 12.61 -21.22
CA ALA A 439 1.96 11.63 -22.27
C ALA A 439 2.99 10.48 -22.26
N GLY A 440 2.52 9.23 -22.20
CA GLY A 440 3.41 8.06 -22.14
C GLY A 440 3.96 7.79 -20.73
N LEU A 441 4.90 6.83 -20.64
CA LEU A 441 5.40 6.31 -19.35
C LEU A 441 6.58 7.10 -18.77
N ASN A 442 7.21 7.96 -19.55
CA ASN A 442 8.28 8.85 -19.09
C ASN A 442 8.45 10.03 -20.05
N GLY A 443 9.10 11.08 -19.58
CA GLY A 443 9.43 12.24 -20.40
C GLY A 443 9.70 13.48 -19.58
N THR A 444 9.57 14.64 -20.22
CA THR A 444 9.65 15.96 -19.60
C THR A 444 8.37 16.72 -19.91
N VAL A 445 7.77 17.34 -18.89
CA VAL A 445 6.61 18.21 -19.03
C VAL A 445 7.02 19.65 -18.73
N GLU A 446 6.64 20.56 -19.62
CA GLU A 446 6.92 22.00 -19.51
C GLU A 446 5.78 22.67 -18.74
N VAL A 447 6.05 23.04 -17.49
CA VAL A 447 5.04 23.48 -16.52
C VAL A 447 5.04 25.01 -16.42
N PRO A 448 3.94 25.70 -16.79
CA PRO A 448 3.85 27.14 -16.66
C PRO A 448 3.56 27.55 -15.21
N VAL A 449 4.41 28.40 -14.63
CA VAL A 449 4.24 28.96 -13.28
C VAL A 449 4.55 30.46 -13.30
N ALA A 450 3.55 31.28 -12.98
CA ALA A 450 3.69 32.74 -12.84
C ALA A 450 4.42 33.46 -14.00
N GLY A 451 4.22 33.00 -15.25
CA GLY A 451 4.84 33.60 -16.44
C GLY A 451 6.21 33.03 -16.82
N ALA A 452 6.75 32.10 -16.04
CA ALA A 452 7.91 31.27 -16.40
C ALA A 452 7.47 29.84 -16.74
N THR A 453 8.35 29.08 -17.39
CA THR A 453 8.14 27.66 -17.70
C THR A 453 9.27 26.85 -17.08
N PHE A 454 8.91 25.76 -16.39
CA PHE A 454 9.85 24.86 -15.74
C PHE A 454 9.75 23.46 -16.35
N ALA A 455 10.89 22.88 -16.70
CA ALA A 455 10.98 21.54 -17.23
C ALA A 455 11.00 20.52 -16.08
N VAL A 456 9.94 19.71 -15.96
CA VAL A 456 9.82 18.67 -14.92
C VAL A 456 9.90 17.31 -15.57
N GLU A 457 10.87 16.50 -15.14
CA GLU A 457 10.96 15.11 -15.57
C GLU A 457 9.87 14.29 -14.89
N TYR A 458 9.27 13.35 -15.63
CA TYR A 458 8.26 12.46 -15.08
C TYR A 458 8.46 11.01 -15.49
N THR A 459 7.93 10.14 -14.65
CA THR A 459 7.77 8.70 -14.91
C THR A 459 6.37 8.27 -14.46
N ILE A 460 5.77 7.31 -15.15
CA ILE A 460 4.50 6.69 -14.78
C ILE A 460 4.71 5.17 -14.74
N ASP A 461 4.41 4.56 -13.60
CA ASP A 461 4.38 3.10 -13.49
C ASP A 461 3.21 2.54 -14.34
N PRO A 462 3.46 1.60 -15.27
CA PRO A 462 2.41 1.12 -16.18
C PRO A 462 1.35 0.23 -15.51
N VAL A 463 1.58 -0.23 -14.27
CA VAL A 463 0.67 -1.12 -13.53
C VAL A 463 -0.14 -0.35 -12.51
N VAL A 464 0.52 0.44 -11.65
CA VAL A 464 -0.15 1.19 -10.57
C VAL A 464 -0.41 2.66 -10.93
N PHE A 465 0.02 3.11 -12.11
CA PHE A 465 -0.12 4.48 -12.59
C PHE A 465 0.42 5.53 -11.60
N GLU A 466 1.43 5.17 -10.80
CA GLU A 466 2.13 6.08 -9.91
C GLU A 466 2.93 7.08 -10.74
N LEU A 467 2.68 8.37 -10.53
CA LEU A 467 3.42 9.45 -11.16
C LEU A 467 4.62 9.85 -10.30
N GLY A 468 5.83 9.66 -10.81
CA GLY A 468 7.05 10.27 -10.28
C GLY A 468 7.32 11.59 -10.98
N LEU A 469 7.63 12.65 -10.24
CA LEU A 469 8.04 13.96 -10.74
C LEU A 469 9.40 14.34 -10.15
N THR A 470 10.29 14.85 -11.00
CA THR A 470 11.63 15.33 -10.59
C THR A 470 11.90 16.70 -11.20
N SER A 471 12.25 17.68 -10.36
CA SER A 471 12.65 19.02 -10.83
C SER A 471 14.12 19.05 -11.18
N ARG A 472 14.54 20.02 -12.00
CA ARG A 472 15.97 20.33 -12.10
C ARG A 472 16.48 20.95 -10.81
N GLY A 473 17.79 20.82 -10.62
CA GLY A 473 18.48 21.41 -9.49
C GLY A 473 18.42 22.93 -9.49
N GLY A 474 18.08 23.54 -8.34
CA GLY A 474 18.07 25.00 -8.21
C GLY A 474 16.75 25.69 -8.60
N GLU A 475 15.79 24.95 -9.16
CA GLU A 475 14.50 25.50 -9.57
C GLU A 475 13.48 25.44 -8.44
N ARG A 476 12.81 26.57 -8.18
CA ARG A 476 11.84 26.70 -7.09
C ARG A 476 10.49 27.16 -7.61
N PHE A 477 9.49 26.31 -7.49
CA PHE A 477 8.13 26.57 -7.95
C PHE A 477 7.15 25.58 -7.32
N GLU A 478 5.87 25.91 -7.38
CA GLU A 478 4.81 24.96 -7.06
C GLU A 478 3.80 24.87 -8.20
N THR A 479 3.28 23.68 -8.42
CA THR A 479 2.36 23.41 -9.52
C THR A 479 1.32 22.37 -9.13
N PRO A 480 0.05 22.53 -9.57
CA PRO A 480 -0.97 21.52 -9.32
C PRO A 480 -0.64 20.22 -10.06
N VAL A 481 -0.81 19.11 -9.36
CA VAL A 481 -0.80 17.76 -9.93
C VAL A 481 -2.24 17.25 -9.86
N VAL A 482 -2.80 16.89 -11.01
CA VAL A 482 -4.20 16.46 -11.11
C VAL A 482 -4.25 15.10 -11.80
N VAL A 483 -4.99 14.17 -11.20
CA VAL A 483 -5.33 12.89 -11.82
C VAL A 483 -6.80 12.89 -12.20
N THR A 484 -7.10 12.41 -13.40
CA THR A 484 -8.45 12.13 -13.87
C THR A 484 -8.55 10.65 -14.17
N VAL A 485 -9.59 10.01 -13.62
CA VAL A 485 -9.89 8.61 -13.85
C VAL A 485 -11.23 8.52 -14.57
N THR A 486 -11.27 7.76 -15.66
CA THR A 486 -12.47 7.61 -16.50
C THR A 486 -12.82 6.13 -16.66
N GLY A 487 -14.09 5.78 -16.49
CA GLY A 487 -14.65 4.45 -16.73
C GLY A 487 -16.15 4.57 -17.02
N ASP A 488 -16.76 3.65 -17.75
CA ASP A 488 -18.20 3.64 -18.10
C ASP A 488 -18.83 5.02 -18.37
N ALA A 489 -18.19 5.80 -19.25
CA ALA A 489 -18.62 7.15 -19.64
C ALA A 489 -18.73 8.20 -18.50
N THR A 490 -18.15 7.96 -17.33
CA THR A 490 -18.03 8.98 -16.27
C THR A 490 -16.58 9.13 -15.81
N SER A 491 -16.27 10.28 -15.21
CA SER A 491 -14.94 10.61 -14.72
C SER A 491 -14.95 11.16 -13.30
N ALA A 492 -13.85 10.95 -12.59
CA ALA A 492 -13.56 11.55 -11.30
C ALA A 492 -12.16 12.18 -11.32
N THR A 493 -11.96 13.24 -10.55
CA THR A 493 -10.71 14.01 -10.55
C THR A 493 -10.24 14.29 -9.13
N ALA A 494 -8.94 14.16 -8.88
CA ALA A 494 -8.29 14.57 -7.64
C ALA A 494 -7.12 15.50 -7.94
N ARG A 495 -6.82 16.39 -6.98
CA ARG A 495 -5.76 17.38 -7.10
C ARG A 495 -4.86 17.39 -5.87
N THR A 496 -3.57 17.59 -6.10
CA THR A 496 -2.57 17.89 -5.06
C THR A 496 -1.56 18.88 -5.64
N THR A 497 -0.45 19.12 -4.94
CA THR A 497 0.58 20.06 -5.36
C THR A 497 1.95 19.41 -5.36
N TYR A 498 2.71 19.61 -6.43
CA TYR A 498 4.14 19.33 -6.48
C TYR A 498 4.89 20.63 -6.15
N ALA A 499 5.83 20.55 -5.21
CA ALA A 499 6.59 21.70 -4.73
C ALA A 499 8.08 21.41 -4.88
N ALA A 500 8.73 22.09 -5.82
CA ALA A 500 10.18 22.04 -5.98
C ALA A 500 10.82 23.07 -5.05
N LEU A 501 11.69 22.62 -4.13
CA LEU A 501 12.30 23.51 -3.14
C LEU A 501 13.37 24.42 -3.78
N GLY A 502 14.08 23.90 -4.78
CA GLY A 502 15.15 24.58 -5.51
C GLY A 502 16.42 24.72 -4.70
N TRP A 503 16.35 25.19 -3.46
CA TRP A 503 17.50 25.28 -2.55
C TRP A 503 17.10 25.17 -1.08
N PHE A 504 18.06 24.81 -0.23
CA PHE A 504 17.95 24.95 1.22
C PHE A 504 19.20 25.61 1.80
N ASP A 505 19.01 26.34 2.89
CA ASP A 505 20.08 26.90 3.71
C ASP A 505 20.28 26.03 4.94
N GLY A 506 21.51 25.61 5.22
CA GLY A 506 21.75 24.77 6.39
C GLY A 506 23.11 24.10 6.41
N ILE A 507 23.14 22.93 7.04
CA ILE A 507 24.31 22.06 7.13
C ILE A 507 24.33 21.15 5.89
N HIS A 508 25.52 20.93 5.34
CA HIS A 508 25.73 20.03 4.21
C HIS A 508 25.20 18.62 4.53
N PRO A 509 24.47 17.93 3.63
CA PRO A 509 23.82 16.66 3.95
C PRO A 509 24.77 15.58 4.46
N GLU A 510 25.97 15.48 3.88
CA GLU A 510 27.03 14.56 4.34
C GLU A 510 27.51 14.81 5.78
N ASP A 511 27.33 16.02 6.31
CA ASP A 511 27.78 16.37 7.67
C ASP A 511 26.67 16.13 8.72
N LEU A 512 25.47 15.73 8.30
CA LEU A 512 24.35 15.43 9.20
C LEU A 512 24.66 14.22 10.10
N GLU A 513 25.42 13.23 9.62
CA GLU A 513 25.83 12.09 10.44
C GLU A 513 26.82 12.50 11.54
N ALA A 514 27.76 13.40 11.23
CA ALA A 514 28.68 13.96 12.21
C ALA A 514 27.92 14.73 13.30
N LEU A 515 26.93 15.54 12.91
CA LEU A 515 26.07 16.26 13.85
C LEU A 515 25.20 15.30 14.69
N GLY A 516 24.63 14.26 14.08
CA GLY A 516 23.87 13.22 14.78
C GLY A 516 24.73 12.44 15.78
N THR A 517 26.00 12.23 15.47
CA THR A 517 26.98 11.62 16.38
C THR A 517 27.35 12.56 17.53
N CYS A 518 27.53 13.85 17.26
CA CYS A 518 27.71 14.84 18.31
C CYS A 518 26.49 14.91 19.26
N LEU A 519 25.27 14.92 18.72
CA LEU A 519 24.03 14.85 19.49
C LEU A 519 23.98 13.61 20.39
N ARG A 520 24.35 12.43 19.87
CA ARG A 520 24.42 11.19 20.66
C ARG A 520 25.47 11.29 21.77
N ARG A 521 26.66 11.83 21.50
CA ARG A 521 27.71 12.03 22.53
C ARG A 521 27.23 12.93 23.66
N ILE A 522 26.52 14.01 23.34
CA ILE A 522 25.93 14.91 24.36
C ILE A 522 24.82 14.17 25.12
N ALA A 523 23.90 13.50 24.43
CA ALA A 523 22.83 12.70 25.05
C ALA A 523 23.39 11.62 26.00
N ASP A 524 24.41 10.89 25.59
CA ASP A 524 25.09 9.84 26.37
C ASP A 524 25.83 10.42 27.59
N ARG A 525 26.49 11.58 27.41
CA ARG A 525 27.20 12.28 28.49
C ARG A 525 26.25 12.70 29.62
N TYR A 526 25.02 13.06 29.29
CA TYR A 526 24.03 13.57 30.25
C TYR A 526 22.89 12.59 30.57
N ARG A 527 22.90 11.37 30.00
CA ARG A 527 21.87 10.32 30.15
C ARG A 527 20.44 10.80 29.83
N VAL A 528 20.30 11.69 28.87
CA VAL A 528 18.99 12.19 28.39
C VAL A 528 18.87 11.85 26.91
N ALA A 529 17.87 11.07 26.53
CA ALA A 529 17.49 10.91 25.13
C ALA A 529 16.48 12.03 24.77
N PRO A 530 16.89 13.11 24.08
CA PRO A 530 15.90 14.05 23.58
C PRO A 530 15.00 13.33 22.57
N PRO A 531 13.67 13.53 22.61
CA PRO A 531 12.79 13.03 21.55
C PRO A 531 13.25 13.58 20.20
N PRO A 532 13.08 12.82 19.10
CA PRO A 532 13.53 13.25 17.78
C PRO A 532 12.82 14.56 17.38
N PHE A 533 13.62 15.60 17.15
CA PHE A 533 13.16 16.86 16.56
C PHE A 533 12.74 16.62 15.12
N ARG A 534 11.42 16.54 14.86
CA ARG A 534 10.89 16.56 13.50
C ARG A 534 10.40 17.96 13.15
N LYS A 535 10.85 18.48 12.02
CA LYS A 535 10.20 19.61 11.35
C LYS A 535 8.72 19.25 11.13
N PRO A 536 7.76 20.18 11.32
CA PRO A 536 6.35 19.88 11.02
C PRO A 536 6.21 19.41 9.57
N SER A 537 5.56 18.26 9.36
CA SER A 537 5.13 17.81 8.04
C SER A 537 3.60 17.70 7.99
N PRO A 538 2.97 18.04 6.85
CA PRO A 538 3.57 18.71 5.70
C PRO A 538 4.01 20.15 6.04
N ASP A 539 4.97 20.68 5.27
CA ASP A 539 5.32 22.10 5.34
C ASP A 539 4.07 22.97 5.06
N PRO A 540 3.92 24.14 5.70
CA PRO A 540 2.85 25.08 5.38
C PRO A 540 2.89 25.49 3.90
N PRO A 541 1.74 25.79 3.26
CA PRO A 541 1.71 26.27 1.88
C PRO A 541 2.61 27.50 1.69
N TRP A 542 3.51 27.45 0.71
CA TRP A 542 4.39 28.56 0.27
C TRP A 542 3.68 29.89 0.01
N ALA A 543 2.41 29.85 -0.41
CA ALA A 543 1.60 31.04 -0.70
C ALA A 543 1.32 31.90 0.56
N ALA A 544 1.71 31.44 1.75
CA ALA A 544 1.60 32.18 3.00
C ALA A 544 2.94 32.31 3.75
N PRO A 545 3.89 33.16 3.27
CA PRO A 545 5.21 33.35 3.88
C PRO A 545 5.16 33.74 5.36
N ALA A 546 4.15 34.51 5.76
CA ALA A 546 3.95 34.92 7.15
C ALA A 546 3.59 33.74 8.07
N LEU A 547 2.74 32.82 7.59
CA LEU A 547 2.34 31.61 8.34
C LEU A 547 3.51 30.63 8.49
N ARG A 548 4.34 30.49 7.45
CA ARG A 548 5.58 29.71 7.50
C ARG A 548 6.59 30.32 8.48
N ARG A 549 6.82 31.63 8.39
CA ARG A 549 7.71 32.36 9.31
C ARG A 549 7.26 32.22 10.77
N LEU A 550 5.95 32.32 11.02
CA LEU A 550 5.36 32.07 12.34
C LEU A 550 5.53 30.62 12.80
N ALA A 551 5.40 29.63 11.90
CA ALA A 551 5.57 28.23 12.22
C ALA A 551 7.04 27.87 12.53
N GLU A 552 7.99 28.41 11.76
CA GLU A 552 9.44 28.25 11.98
C GLU A 552 9.88 28.92 13.29
N VAL A 553 9.45 30.15 13.56
CA VAL A 553 9.72 30.85 14.84
C VAL A 553 9.08 30.10 16.01
N ARG A 554 7.81 29.70 15.93
CA ARG A 554 7.14 28.94 17.00
C ARG A 554 7.72 27.53 17.20
N TRP A 555 8.33 26.95 16.18
CA TRP A 555 9.06 25.68 16.29
C TRP A 555 10.41 25.91 16.96
N PHE A 556 11.15 26.93 16.56
CA PHE A 556 12.44 27.32 17.14
C PHE A 556 12.29 27.69 18.62
N ASP A 557 11.31 28.54 18.95
CA ASP A 557 10.98 28.94 20.32
C ASP A 557 10.59 27.74 21.19
N ARG A 558 9.81 26.79 20.64
CA ARG A 558 9.44 25.57 21.35
C ARG A 558 10.63 24.65 21.55
N ALA A 559 11.51 24.53 20.56
CA ALA A 559 12.74 23.75 20.67
C ALA A 559 13.65 24.34 21.75
N VAL A 560 13.97 25.63 21.67
CA VAL A 560 14.84 26.33 22.64
C VAL A 560 14.25 26.31 24.06
N ARG A 561 12.93 26.52 24.20
CA ARG A 561 12.25 26.46 25.52
C ARG A 561 12.27 25.06 26.11
N PHE A 562 11.95 24.04 25.31
CA PHE A 562 12.02 22.64 25.74
C PHE A 562 13.43 22.26 26.18
N LEU A 563 14.48 22.75 25.50
CA LEU A 563 15.86 22.52 25.91
C LEU A 563 16.22 23.23 27.23
N GLY A 564 15.68 24.42 27.47
CA GLY A 564 15.88 25.15 28.74
C GLY A 564 15.14 24.56 29.93
N GLU A 565 14.13 23.72 29.69
CA GLU A 565 13.30 23.08 30.72
C GLU A 565 13.78 21.67 31.10
N LEU A 566 14.84 21.14 30.46
CA LEU A 566 15.42 19.84 30.80
C LEU A 566 16.21 19.92 32.13
N PRO A 567 15.71 19.33 33.24
CA PRO A 567 16.21 19.63 34.58
C PRO A 567 17.58 19.00 34.93
N SER A 568 18.22 18.30 33.99
CA SER A 568 19.46 17.55 34.18
C SER A 568 20.63 17.99 33.30
N LEU A 569 20.48 19.06 32.52
CA LEU A 569 21.59 19.66 31.76
C LEU A 569 22.27 20.74 32.62
N ASP A 570 23.60 20.67 32.74
CA ASP A 570 24.38 21.79 33.26
C ASP A 570 24.48 22.93 32.22
N ALA A 571 25.11 24.04 32.58
CA ALA A 571 25.23 25.20 31.69
C ALA A 571 25.97 24.84 30.38
N GLU A 572 27.01 24.00 30.46
CA GLU A 572 27.80 23.56 29.30
C GLU A 572 26.97 22.66 28.36
N GLY A 573 26.22 21.70 28.90
CA GLY A 573 25.32 20.85 28.14
C GLY A 573 24.16 21.62 27.51
N SER A 574 23.62 22.60 28.23
CA SER A 574 22.56 23.49 27.73
C SER A 574 23.05 24.36 26.57
N ASP A 575 24.26 24.91 26.69
CA ASP A 575 24.87 25.74 25.65
C ASP A 575 25.29 24.93 24.43
N ALA A 576 25.84 23.72 24.61
CA ALA A 576 26.16 22.82 23.51
C ALA A 576 24.90 22.40 22.72
N LEU A 577 23.81 22.11 23.41
CA LEU A 577 22.55 21.70 22.77
C LEU A 577 21.86 22.89 22.07
N ARG A 578 21.88 24.09 22.68
CA ARG A 578 21.47 25.34 22.02
C ARG A 578 22.31 25.61 20.78
N GLN A 579 23.62 25.45 20.85
CA GLN A 579 24.50 25.61 19.69
C GLN A 579 24.16 24.62 18.57
N ILE A 580 23.74 23.39 18.89
CA ILE A 580 23.28 22.44 17.86
C ILE A 580 21.96 22.90 17.23
N VAL A 581 20.97 23.32 18.01
CA VAL A 581 19.70 23.85 17.46
C VAL A 581 19.94 25.12 16.63
N SER A 582 20.76 26.04 17.13
CA SER A 582 21.21 27.24 16.41
C SER A 582 22.14 26.93 15.23
N SER A 583 22.67 25.71 15.11
CA SER A 583 23.45 25.28 13.95
C SER A 583 22.58 24.71 12.82
N GLN A 584 21.40 24.17 13.18
CA GLN A 584 20.42 23.58 12.26
C GLN A 584 19.47 24.62 11.64
N VAL A 585 19.36 25.80 12.25
CA VAL A 585 18.60 26.93 11.73
C VAL A 585 19.56 28.11 11.63
N HIS A 586 19.60 28.82 10.51
CA HIS A 586 20.15 30.17 10.57
C HIS A 586 19.16 30.99 11.41
N PRO A 587 19.50 31.47 12.62
CA PRO A 587 18.67 32.47 13.25
C PRO A 587 18.56 33.61 12.22
N VAL A 588 17.35 33.82 11.71
CA VAL A 588 17.08 35.00 10.89
C VAL A 588 17.47 36.17 11.78
N PRO A 589 18.39 37.05 11.35
CA PRO A 589 18.77 38.21 12.15
C PRO A 589 17.49 38.92 12.59
N THR A 590 17.29 39.04 13.90
CA THR A 590 16.14 39.77 14.43
C THR A 590 16.15 41.20 13.90
N MET A 591 15.03 41.91 13.97
CA MET A 591 15.03 43.32 13.58
C MET A 591 16.10 44.10 14.37
N LEU A 592 16.31 43.76 15.64
CA LEU A 592 17.37 44.33 16.48
C LEU A 592 18.78 43.98 15.99
N ASP A 593 19.05 42.74 15.58
CA ASP A 593 20.36 42.35 15.03
C ASP A 593 20.68 43.14 13.74
N ARG A 594 19.67 43.32 12.88
CA ARG A 594 19.81 44.09 11.63
C ARG A 594 20.06 45.57 11.92
N LEU A 595 19.37 46.14 12.89
CA LEU A 595 19.55 47.52 13.34
C LEU A 595 20.92 47.72 13.99
N GLY A 596 21.35 46.80 14.85
CA GLY A 596 22.67 46.82 15.48
C GLY A 596 23.80 46.79 14.46
N ALA A 597 23.69 45.95 13.42
CA ALA A 597 24.63 45.94 12.29
C ALA A 597 24.66 47.28 11.53
N GLY A 598 23.55 48.00 11.49
CA GLY A 598 23.41 49.35 10.96
C GLY A 598 23.92 50.47 11.87
N GLY A 599 24.39 50.15 13.08
CA GLY A 599 24.81 51.16 14.07
C GLY A 599 23.63 51.81 14.79
N VAL A 600 22.54 51.08 14.97
CA VAL A 600 21.35 51.54 15.71
C VAL A 600 21.19 50.65 16.94
N ASP A 601 21.29 51.24 18.13
CA ASP A 601 21.13 50.59 19.44
C ASP A 601 19.88 51.16 20.16
N PHE A 602 19.77 51.00 21.47
CA PHE A 602 18.60 51.45 22.22
C PHE A 602 18.91 51.84 23.67
N SER A 603 18.12 52.76 24.23
CA SER A 603 18.30 53.25 25.60
C SER A 603 17.33 52.64 26.63
N VAL A 604 16.30 51.96 26.14
CA VAL A 604 15.28 51.25 26.93
C VAL A 604 15.63 49.76 27.11
N PRO A 605 15.01 49.02 28.05
CA PRO A 605 15.20 47.58 28.16
C PRO A 605 14.88 46.83 26.85
N GLU A 606 15.74 45.89 26.46
CA GLU A 606 15.62 45.13 25.20
C GLU A 606 14.26 44.42 25.06
N SER A 607 13.72 43.89 26.16
CA SER A 607 12.41 43.22 26.17
C SER A 607 11.27 44.15 25.78
N GLU A 608 11.33 45.41 26.20
CA GLU A 608 10.32 46.43 25.93
C GLU A 608 10.40 46.90 24.47
N LEU A 609 11.62 47.11 23.97
CA LEU A 609 11.82 47.45 22.56
C LEU A 609 11.41 46.31 21.62
N THR A 610 11.69 45.06 22.00
CA THR A 610 11.28 43.87 21.26
C THR A 610 9.76 43.76 21.21
N GLU A 611 9.06 44.10 22.29
CA GLU A 611 7.59 44.15 22.29
C GLU A 611 7.06 45.19 21.30
N TRP A 612 7.64 46.39 21.29
CA TRP A 612 7.24 47.45 20.35
C TRP A 612 7.51 47.06 18.89
N LEU A 613 8.70 46.52 18.59
CA LEU A 613 9.08 46.05 17.25
C LEU A 613 8.24 44.87 16.74
N ASN A 614 7.57 44.14 17.63
CA ASN A 614 6.64 43.05 17.26
C ASN A 614 5.17 43.49 17.26
N ASN A 615 4.88 44.78 17.50
CA ASN A 615 3.53 45.30 17.62
C ASN A 615 3.24 46.39 16.58
N PRO A 616 3.06 46.02 15.29
CA PRO A 616 2.81 46.95 14.18
C PRO A 616 1.42 47.57 14.22
N GLU A 617 0.50 47.05 15.03
CA GLU A 617 -0.84 47.62 15.17
C GLU A 617 -0.83 48.85 16.09
N PHE A 618 -0.04 48.81 17.16
CA PHE A 618 -0.08 49.82 18.22
C PHE A 618 1.15 50.72 18.30
N THR A 619 2.28 50.38 17.66
CA THR A 619 3.51 51.18 17.73
C THR A 619 4.10 51.49 16.33
N PRO A 620 4.88 52.58 16.19
CA PRO A 620 5.52 52.92 14.92
C PRO A 620 6.87 52.24 14.68
N TYR A 621 7.41 51.58 15.70
CA TYR A 621 8.74 50.98 15.70
C TYR A 621 8.97 50.02 14.51
N PRO A 622 8.03 49.14 14.12
CA PRO A 622 8.27 48.20 13.03
C PRO A 622 8.43 48.91 11.67
N ALA A 623 7.56 49.87 11.38
CA ALA A 623 7.58 50.61 10.11
C ALA A 623 8.83 51.51 10.01
N LEU A 624 9.16 52.23 11.09
CA LEU A 624 10.33 53.10 11.13
C LEU A 624 11.64 52.30 11.06
N ALA A 625 11.73 51.16 11.76
CA ALA A 625 12.91 50.28 11.69
C ALA A 625 13.14 49.73 10.28
N GLU A 626 12.08 49.32 9.57
CA GLU A 626 12.21 48.80 8.21
C GLU A 626 12.68 49.86 7.22
N VAL A 627 12.17 51.11 7.32
CA VAL A 627 12.61 52.20 6.45
C VAL A 627 14.02 52.65 6.81
N LEU A 628 14.37 52.71 8.09
CA LEU A 628 15.72 53.04 8.55
C LEU A 628 16.77 52.06 7.99
N LEU A 629 16.47 50.76 8.02
CA LEU A 629 17.36 49.75 7.43
C LEU A 629 17.51 49.90 5.90
N LYS A 630 16.47 50.38 5.21
CA LYS A 630 16.57 50.70 3.77
C LYS A 630 17.40 51.96 3.53
N LEU A 631 17.29 52.98 4.38
CA LEU A 631 18.08 54.21 4.29
C LEU A 631 19.57 53.96 4.52
N LEU A 632 19.90 53.01 5.39
CA LEU A 632 21.28 52.60 5.61
C LEU A 632 21.87 51.89 4.39
N ASP A 633 21.07 51.15 3.62
CA ASP A 633 21.45 50.47 2.36
C ASP A 633 22.80 49.73 2.44
N GLY A 634 23.00 48.97 3.52
CA GLY A 634 24.25 48.24 3.76
C GLY A 634 25.41 49.07 4.32
N ASN A 635 25.23 50.38 4.52
CA ASN A 635 26.14 51.22 5.32
C ASN A 635 25.81 51.11 6.82
N GLN A 636 26.73 51.62 7.65
CA GLN A 636 26.58 51.67 9.11
C GLN A 636 26.69 53.12 9.60
N LEU A 637 25.98 53.47 10.67
CA LEU A 637 26.24 54.72 11.38
C LEU A 637 27.63 54.68 12.03
N ARG A 638 28.40 55.76 11.88
CA ARG A 638 29.76 55.92 12.40
C ARG A 638 29.85 55.71 13.89
N ARG A 639 28.76 56.00 14.61
CA ARG A 639 28.57 55.70 16.03
C ARG A 639 27.12 55.28 16.27
N PRO A 640 26.85 54.43 17.28
CA PRO A 640 25.51 53.97 17.57
C PRO A 640 24.49 55.09 17.84
N VAL A 641 23.26 54.98 17.35
CA VAL A 641 22.18 55.92 17.66
C VAL A 641 20.96 55.17 18.18
N PHE A 642 20.34 55.67 19.25
CA PHE A 642 19.24 55.00 19.92
C PHE A 642 17.95 55.04 19.09
N LEU A 643 17.38 53.87 18.78
CA LEU A 643 16.13 53.73 18.03
C LEU A 643 14.97 54.45 18.71
N ASP A 644 14.84 54.33 20.02
CA ASP A 644 13.78 54.97 20.79
C ASP A 644 13.86 56.51 20.72
N VAL A 645 15.07 57.08 20.65
CA VAL A 645 15.26 58.52 20.45
C VAL A 645 14.96 58.94 19.01
N ILE A 646 15.32 58.11 18.02
CA ILE A 646 14.98 58.34 16.60
C ILE A 646 13.46 58.37 16.42
N VAL A 647 12.75 57.37 16.97
CA VAL A 647 11.30 57.30 16.93
C VAL A 647 10.66 58.51 17.63
N PHE A 648 11.17 58.88 18.81
CA PHE A 648 10.70 60.06 19.52
C PHE A 648 10.84 61.35 18.70
N ASN A 649 12.02 61.61 18.13
CA ASN A 649 12.28 62.79 17.30
C ASN A 649 11.40 62.81 16.04
N TYR A 650 11.20 61.66 15.42
CA TYR A 650 10.35 61.51 14.25
C TYR A 650 8.89 61.90 14.54
N GLU A 651 8.33 61.37 15.64
CA GLU A 651 6.95 61.64 16.05
C GLU A 651 6.74 63.08 16.53
N HIS A 652 7.79 63.73 17.05
CA HIS A 652 7.74 65.12 17.51
C HIS A 652 8.06 66.14 16.41
N THR A 653 8.37 65.68 15.19
CA THR A 653 8.54 66.56 14.03
C THR A 653 7.16 67.04 13.53
N PRO A 654 6.91 68.37 13.48
CA PRO A 654 5.61 68.89 13.09
C PRO A 654 5.14 68.40 11.71
N GLY A 655 3.94 67.83 11.65
CA GLY A 655 3.32 67.35 10.41
C GLY A 655 3.52 65.87 10.10
N ASN A 656 4.30 65.13 10.89
CA ASN A 656 4.42 63.67 10.75
C ASN A 656 3.35 62.94 11.57
N SER A 657 2.78 61.88 10.98
CA SER A 657 1.97 60.91 11.70
C SER A 657 2.82 59.82 12.33
N SER A 658 2.32 59.15 13.38
CA SER A 658 2.90 57.90 13.90
C SER A 658 2.58 56.74 12.94
N PRO A 659 3.51 56.30 12.08
CA PRO A 659 3.19 55.38 10.99
C PRO A 659 2.93 53.98 11.55
N ARG A 660 2.05 53.21 10.89
CA ARG A 660 1.86 51.77 11.19
C ARG A 660 2.31 50.89 10.04
N LYS A 661 2.51 51.47 8.86
CA LYS A 661 2.99 50.80 7.66
C LYS A 661 4.19 51.55 7.09
N VAL A 662 5.00 50.83 6.33
CA VAL A 662 6.23 51.32 5.71
C VAL A 662 5.95 52.47 4.74
N GLU A 663 4.85 52.39 3.99
CA GLU A 663 4.41 53.40 3.03
C GLU A 663 3.99 54.73 3.68
N ASP A 664 3.69 54.74 4.99
CA ASP A 664 3.29 55.95 5.73
C ASP A 664 4.50 56.71 6.30
N VAL A 665 5.71 56.16 6.17
CA VAL A 665 6.94 56.77 6.70
C VAL A 665 7.46 57.82 5.72
N ASN A 666 7.49 59.07 6.16
CA ASN A 666 8.25 60.15 5.52
C ASN A 666 9.77 59.94 5.74
N SER A 667 10.48 59.42 4.73
CA SER A 667 11.92 59.16 4.80
C SER A 667 12.78 60.38 5.11
N ASP A 668 12.44 61.56 4.56
CA ASP A 668 13.22 62.78 4.77
C ASP A 668 13.20 63.20 6.24
N ALA A 669 12.04 63.06 6.88
CA ALA A 669 11.93 63.35 8.31
C ALA A 669 12.60 62.29 9.19
N LEU A 670 12.69 61.04 8.72
CA LEU A 670 13.41 59.98 9.42
C LEU A 670 14.92 60.23 9.39
N GLU A 671 15.48 60.68 8.26
CA GLU A 671 16.88 61.10 8.18
C GLU A 671 17.20 62.24 9.17
N VAL A 672 16.34 63.26 9.23
CA VAL A 672 16.48 64.37 10.19
C VAL A 672 16.41 63.86 11.64
N ALA A 673 15.47 62.98 11.95
CA ALA A 673 15.33 62.41 13.28
C ALA A 673 16.58 61.63 13.74
N VAL A 674 17.26 60.94 12.81
CA VAL A 674 18.54 60.27 13.08
C VAL A 674 19.67 61.27 13.33
N VAL A 675 19.75 62.35 12.54
CA VAL A 675 20.73 63.41 12.74
C VAL A 675 20.55 64.08 14.10
N ASP A 676 19.32 64.42 14.46
CA ASP A 676 19.00 65.02 15.75
C ASP A 676 19.31 64.08 16.90
N ALA A 677 18.99 62.78 16.76
CA ALA A 677 19.31 61.78 17.78
C ALA A 677 20.83 61.61 17.96
N SER A 678 21.60 61.61 16.88
CA SER A 678 23.06 61.56 16.92
C SER A 678 23.66 62.82 17.57
N ASN A 679 23.23 64.02 17.15
CA ASN A 679 23.70 65.29 17.67
C ASN A 679 23.37 65.44 19.16
N ASN A 680 22.15 65.06 19.58
CA ASN A 680 21.75 65.07 20.99
C ASN A 680 22.58 64.11 21.83
N ARG A 681 22.87 62.91 21.32
CA ARG A 681 23.65 61.90 22.05
C ARG A 681 25.11 62.28 22.21
N TYR A 682 25.71 62.91 21.21
CA TYR A 682 27.16 63.12 21.15
C TYR A 682 27.61 64.58 21.29
N GLY A 683 26.69 65.55 21.35
CA GLY A 683 27.02 66.97 21.40
C GLY A 683 27.68 67.47 20.11
N GLU A 684 27.36 66.84 18.97
CA GLU A 684 27.93 67.13 17.65
C GLU A 684 26.98 68.01 16.82
N VAL A 685 27.46 68.47 15.65
CA VAL A 685 26.72 69.36 14.74
C VAL A 685 26.72 68.78 13.32
N ALA A 686 26.42 67.48 13.19
CA ALA A 686 26.25 66.87 11.88
C ALA A 686 25.10 67.56 11.14
N SER A 687 25.34 67.95 9.88
CA SER A 687 24.39 68.78 9.13
C SER A 687 23.40 67.97 8.29
N ASN A 688 23.70 66.69 8.06
CA ASN A 688 22.87 65.77 7.27
C ASN A 688 23.20 64.30 7.59
N PHE A 689 22.29 63.39 7.22
CA PHE A 689 22.39 61.96 7.51
C PHE A 689 23.64 61.29 6.89
N ARG A 690 24.08 61.74 5.72
CA ARG A 690 25.25 61.14 5.03
C ARG A 690 26.56 61.33 5.77
N GLU A 691 26.71 62.42 6.53
CA GLU A 691 27.90 62.65 7.37
C GLU A 691 28.04 61.61 8.49
N LEU A 692 26.94 60.92 8.83
CA LEU A 692 26.91 59.88 9.85
C LEU A 692 27.24 58.49 9.32
N LEU A 693 27.35 58.29 8.00
CA LEU A 693 27.53 56.95 7.42
C LEU A 693 29.00 56.58 7.23
N ILE A 694 29.29 55.30 7.44
CA ILE A 694 30.52 54.62 7.03
C ILE A 694 30.17 53.34 6.28
N SER A 695 30.98 52.96 5.30
CA SER A 695 30.83 51.65 4.66
C SER A 695 31.46 50.55 5.53
N PRO A 696 30.81 49.39 5.70
CA PRO A 696 31.40 48.28 6.43
C PRO A 696 32.67 47.79 5.72
N VAL A 697 33.73 47.54 6.48
CA VAL A 697 35.03 47.00 5.99
C VAL A 697 34.94 45.49 5.81
#